data_AF-A0A3N6MKM1-F1
#
_entry.id   AF-A0A3N6MKM1-F1
#
_cell.length_a   1.000
_cell.length_b   1.000
_cell.length_c   1.000
_cell.angle_alpha   90.00
_cell.angle_beta   90.00
_cell.angle_gamma   90.00
#
_symmetry.space_group_name_H-M   'P 1'
#
loop_
_entity.id
_entity.type
_entity.pdbx_description
1 polymer ?
#
loop_
_entity_poly.entity_id
_entity_poly.type
_entity_poly.pdbx_seq_one_letter_code
_entity_poly.pdbx_strand_id
1 'polypeptide(L)'
;MKGIGRADSSQGEAAGADSAGELSRSSLEPGLFPGERGQSFDAVLERMRSGPQDRTAASDMAAPTRNEIKAAKRNLDSLLEKFETCRRAAMQRCNSEKAQELIDRVVEAGSTVLEYYANLPSNLARRILPDDQARRLRDNTLDAGNQCNEVATEILYPLENRRKKAKALLDEVKDTAPPDQLSRVVAGVANQYAACMDWWGKKALRFERMQSVCAATAHLPSSTPEMRKTEEGQLRLNTGWALHTRCMYLQSRIALAQLLIEWRASTLAPDVRAALMDERGQVRLLGTFVEDVFPAFISTGEAVRGGAVLDAEHRAVLEGVMERLSEFASQLRGMLEPLREAGTEADLPLQLLGEIVDGAWVTANDVMRLLALQPKTEVTIEPPAWAALPENTALVGEGTPARRKGKAKRGAAAGEGSSTASPPAPQLGRSDAAAAATGKVIVLSDLGTKKLATPEEAAASSSATDHLQMWQAPPSRKALPGLLERLDELLQFDLRAQQSAVSQARQMKPDDAEHVLNRVIKRLQTQSSEIEACVAALEEPRRGGLLTAAQVPEVHEKIVRLQRMGSEVQGQAKSLSARKAAITSDCMKTYAFPSQKYLVQLRAAGELASVDPPRALKGEPETLFEIKLQPMALSNGATPRPMWVHIHTKRPVHAWQLATLGDREFAACHVKSDEQRGYNQHWQNARAAEGHENVVIHRGKLTPAFCRSLLSTAAGQPWQPLPDPEHASAQMARLGI
;
A
#
# COMPACT_ATOMS: atom_id res chain seq x y z
N MET A 1 -43.70 -48.72 14.82
CA MET A 1 -44.80 -48.99 15.78
C MET A 1 -45.77 -47.81 15.78
N LYS A 2 -46.95 -47.92 16.41
CA LYS A 2 -48.18 -47.12 16.16
C LYS A 2 -48.17 -45.66 16.70
N GLY A 3 -49.10 -44.83 16.18
CA GLY A 3 -49.60 -43.57 16.79
C GLY A 3 -49.61 -42.40 15.76
N ILE A 4 -50.70 -42.02 15.05
CA ILE A 4 -52.04 -41.50 15.44
C ILE A 4 -51.94 -40.08 16.06
N GLY A 5 -52.65 -39.01 15.61
CA GLY A 5 -53.73 -38.84 14.59
C GLY A 5 -53.68 -37.42 13.94
N ARG A 6 -54.45 -37.09 12.89
CA ARG A 6 -55.86 -36.55 12.87
C ARG A 6 -56.06 -35.30 13.76
N ALA A 7 -56.86 -34.27 13.47
CA ALA A 7 -57.80 -33.88 12.38
C ALA A 7 -58.42 -32.49 12.77
N ASP A 8 -59.16 -31.67 12.00
CA ASP A 8 -59.56 -31.59 10.57
C ASP A 8 -60.10 -30.15 10.26
N SER A 9 -60.62 -29.87 9.04
CA SER A 9 -61.65 -28.84 8.69
C SER A 9 -61.31 -27.33 8.72
N SER A 10 -61.92 -26.44 7.90
CA SER A 10 -62.71 -26.59 6.66
C SER A 10 -63.05 -25.23 5.99
N GLN A 11 -62.96 -25.20 4.65
CA GLN A 11 -63.83 -24.53 3.65
C GLN A 11 -64.29 -23.05 3.77
N GLY A 12 -64.21 -22.37 2.63
CA GLY A 12 -64.92 -21.13 2.30
C GLY A 12 -64.75 -20.72 0.83
N GLU A 13 -65.51 -21.35 -0.09
CA GLU A 13 -65.77 -20.83 -1.46
C GLU A 13 -66.71 -19.60 -1.35
N ALA A 14 -66.98 -18.72 -2.34
CA ALA A 14 -66.90 -18.75 -3.82
C ALA A 14 -66.95 -17.27 -4.34
N ALA A 15 -66.80 -16.88 -5.62
CA ALA A 15 -66.35 -17.50 -6.87
C ALA A 15 -66.12 -16.42 -7.97
N GLY A 16 -65.28 -16.72 -8.97
CA GLY A 16 -65.30 -16.10 -10.31
C GLY A 16 -64.41 -14.86 -10.55
N ALA A 17 -63.84 -14.65 -11.74
CA ALA A 17 -63.66 -15.54 -12.90
C ALA A 17 -62.55 -14.99 -13.84
N ASP A 18 -62.15 -15.82 -14.81
CA ASP A 18 -61.31 -15.53 -15.98
C ASP A 18 -59.79 -15.30 -15.83
N SER A 19 -58.92 -15.77 -16.76
CA SER A 19 -58.99 -16.90 -17.72
C SER A 19 -57.65 -16.98 -18.47
N ALA A 20 -56.82 -18.02 -18.28
CA ALA A 20 -55.82 -18.54 -19.24
C ALA A 20 -55.01 -19.67 -18.57
N GLY A 21 -54.99 -20.87 -19.18
CA GLY A 21 -54.31 -22.04 -18.61
C GLY A 21 -52.81 -22.10 -18.89
N GLU A 22 -52.06 -22.62 -17.92
CA GLU A 22 -50.67 -23.06 -18.12
C GLU A 22 -50.59 -24.22 -19.11
N LEU A 23 -49.66 -24.15 -20.06
CA LEU A 23 -49.08 -25.33 -20.70
C LEU A 23 -47.56 -25.24 -20.61
N SER A 24 -46.98 -26.30 -20.05
CA SER A 24 -45.57 -26.41 -19.71
C SER A 24 -44.61 -26.05 -20.84
N ARG A 25 -43.65 -25.16 -20.55
CA ARG A 25 -42.30 -25.24 -21.14
C ARG A 25 -41.27 -25.18 -20.04
N SER A 26 -40.45 -26.23 -19.95
CA SER A 26 -39.28 -26.27 -19.09
C SER A 26 -38.25 -25.24 -19.55
N SER A 27 -37.74 -24.44 -18.63
CA SER A 27 -36.42 -23.84 -18.77
C SER A 27 -35.57 -24.23 -17.57
N LEU A 28 -34.56 -25.05 -17.84
CA LEU A 28 -33.53 -25.44 -16.88
C LEU A 28 -32.44 -24.37 -16.91
N GLU A 29 -32.46 -23.44 -15.96
CA GLU A 29 -31.28 -22.66 -15.60
C GLU A 29 -30.78 -23.15 -14.22
N PRO A 30 -29.54 -23.68 -14.12
CA PRO A 30 -28.94 -24.00 -12.85
C PRO A 30 -28.42 -22.71 -12.20
N GLY A 31 -29.00 -22.32 -11.07
CA GLY A 31 -28.51 -21.19 -10.28
C GLY A 31 -27.03 -21.33 -9.97
N LEU A 32 -26.22 -20.38 -10.46
CA LEU A 32 -24.88 -20.15 -9.94
C LEU A 32 -25.00 -19.73 -8.47
N PHE A 33 -24.00 -20.10 -7.66
CA PHE A 33 -23.96 -19.99 -6.19
C PHE A 33 -24.82 -21.02 -5.42
N PRO A 34 -24.21 -22.13 -4.98
CA PRO A 34 -24.64 -22.80 -3.76
C PRO A 34 -24.37 -21.87 -2.57
N GLY A 35 -25.43 -21.44 -1.90
CA GLY A 35 -25.33 -20.74 -0.61
C GLY A 35 -24.76 -21.62 0.51
N GLU A 36 -24.68 -21.06 1.72
CA GLU A 36 -24.24 -21.75 2.95
C GLU A 36 -22.75 -22.16 3.01
N ARG A 37 -21.85 -21.20 2.75
CA ARG A 37 -20.49 -21.25 3.33
C ARG A 37 -19.86 -19.90 3.71
N GLY A 38 -20.55 -18.78 3.53
CA GLY A 38 -20.02 -17.43 3.80
C GLY A 38 -20.01 -16.99 5.28
N GLN A 39 -20.88 -17.56 6.13
CA GLN A 39 -21.09 -17.07 7.51
C GLN A 39 -19.84 -17.14 8.42
N SER A 40 -18.86 -18.00 8.13
CA SER A 40 -17.59 -18.01 8.87
C SER A 40 -16.61 -16.91 8.44
N PHE A 41 -16.79 -16.33 7.26
CA PHE A 41 -15.94 -15.26 6.74
C PHE A 41 -16.41 -13.88 7.21
N ASP A 42 -17.72 -13.67 7.36
CA ASP A 42 -18.27 -12.47 8.02
C ASP A 42 -17.84 -12.41 9.49
N ALA A 43 -17.81 -13.55 10.19
CA ALA A 43 -17.25 -13.66 11.54
C ALA A 43 -15.72 -13.43 11.61
N VAL A 44 -15.00 -13.55 10.48
CA VAL A 44 -13.57 -13.22 10.35
C VAL A 44 -13.38 -11.73 10.06
N LEU A 45 -14.25 -11.12 9.24
CA LEU A 45 -14.33 -9.66 9.12
C LEU A 45 -14.58 -9.04 10.49
N GLU A 46 -15.58 -9.53 11.26
CA GLU A 46 -15.89 -9.21 12.68
C GLU A 46 -14.70 -9.39 13.65
N ARG A 47 -13.67 -10.18 13.30
CA ARG A 47 -12.45 -10.32 14.10
C ARG A 47 -11.34 -9.34 13.67
N MET A 48 -11.28 -8.95 12.39
CA MET A 48 -10.40 -7.88 11.89
C MET A 48 -10.87 -6.47 12.26
N ARG A 49 -12.19 -6.27 12.44
CA ARG A 49 -12.79 -6.20 13.79
C ARG A 49 -11.94 -5.53 14.86
N SER A 50 -11.85 -6.26 15.98
CA SER A 50 -11.08 -5.88 17.16
C SER A 50 -9.57 -6.10 16.97
N GLY A 51 -8.89 -5.13 16.35
CA GLY A 51 -7.42 -5.04 16.43
C GLY A 51 -6.93 -4.96 17.90
N PRO A 52 -5.66 -5.33 18.20
CA PRO A 52 -5.14 -5.29 19.57
C PRO A 52 -5.26 -3.88 20.13
N GLN A 53 -6.03 -3.72 21.21
CA GLN A 53 -6.26 -2.41 21.80
C GLN A 53 -4.96 -1.89 22.39
N ASP A 54 -4.47 -0.76 21.87
CA ASP A 54 -3.30 -0.04 22.39
C ASP A 54 -3.69 0.62 23.73
N ARG A 55 -3.72 -0.20 24.79
CA ARG A 55 -4.06 0.21 26.15
C ARG A 55 -2.80 0.39 26.96
N THR A 56 -2.49 1.66 27.23
CA THR A 56 -1.62 2.08 28.31
C THR A 56 -1.96 1.33 29.61
N ALA A 57 -0.93 0.87 30.30
CA ALA A 57 -1.08 0.09 31.53
C ALA A 57 -1.79 0.92 32.62
N ALA A 58 -3.07 0.64 32.82
CA ALA A 58 -3.79 1.05 34.02
C ALA A 58 -3.33 0.15 35.18
N SER A 59 -2.33 0.61 35.94
CA SER A 59 -2.14 0.12 37.31
C SER A 59 -3.34 0.55 38.16
N ASP A 60 -3.64 -0.24 39.20
CA ASP A 60 -4.77 -0.07 40.12
C ASP A 60 -6.16 -0.43 39.56
N MET A 61 -6.32 -1.71 39.23
CA MET A 61 -7.63 -2.39 39.22
C MET A 61 -7.75 -3.35 40.40
N ALA A 62 -8.94 -3.41 41.00
CA ALA A 62 -9.23 -4.26 42.15
C ALA A 62 -8.88 -5.74 41.93
N ALA A 63 -8.53 -6.44 43.01
CA ALA A 63 -8.16 -7.86 42.92
C ALA A 63 -9.35 -8.70 42.41
N PRO A 64 -9.16 -9.55 41.38
CA PRO A 64 -10.25 -10.29 40.75
C PRO A 64 -10.91 -11.25 41.73
N THR A 65 -12.25 -11.33 41.69
CA THR A 65 -13.01 -12.09 42.68
C THR A 65 -12.83 -13.60 42.49
N ARG A 66 -13.06 -14.37 43.56
CA ARG A 66 -12.99 -15.84 43.51
C ARG A 66 -13.95 -16.45 42.48
N ASN A 67 -15.03 -15.75 42.16
CA ASN A 67 -16.03 -16.19 41.18
C ASN A 67 -15.57 -15.90 39.74
N GLU A 68 -15.00 -14.71 39.47
CA GLU A 68 -14.35 -14.40 38.18
C GLU A 68 -13.25 -15.40 37.86
N ILE A 69 -12.36 -15.71 38.83
CA ILE A 69 -11.27 -16.67 38.64
C ILE A 69 -11.81 -18.06 38.28
N LYS A 70 -12.88 -18.52 38.94
CA LYS A 70 -13.51 -19.81 38.64
C LYS A 70 -14.20 -19.81 37.27
N ALA A 71 -14.88 -18.73 36.90
CA ALA A 71 -15.55 -18.62 35.60
C ALA A 71 -14.54 -18.57 34.45
N ALA A 72 -13.51 -17.71 34.57
CA ALA A 72 -12.47 -17.56 33.57
C ALA A 72 -11.68 -18.86 33.37
N LYS A 73 -11.36 -19.56 34.47
CA LYS A 73 -10.70 -20.87 34.41
C LYS A 73 -11.58 -21.91 33.69
N ARG A 74 -12.87 -22.05 34.02
CA ARG A 74 -13.76 -23.02 33.35
C ARG A 74 -13.85 -22.80 31.84
N ASN A 75 -13.92 -21.54 31.41
CA ASN A 75 -13.93 -21.19 29.99
C ASN A 75 -12.61 -21.59 29.31
N LEU A 76 -11.48 -21.26 29.94
CA LEU A 76 -10.15 -21.62 29.45
C LEU A 76 -9.98 -23.15 29.36
N ASP A 77 -10.35 -23.89 30.40
CA ASP A 77 -10.27 -25.36 30.45
C ASP A 77 -11.07 -25.98 29.29
N SER A 78 -12.28 -25.45 28.98
CA SER A 78 -13.09 -25.90 27.84
C SER A 78 -12.46 -25.57 26.48
N LEU A 79 -11.80 -24.42 26.33
CA LEU A 79 -11.10 -24.07 25.09
C LEU A 79 -9.85 -24.95 24.89
N LEU A 80 -9.12 -25.26 25.95
CA LEU A 80 -7.98 -26.20 25.93
C LEU A 80 -8.42 -27.62 25.56
N GLU A 81 -9.56 -28.11 26.08
CA GLU A 81 -10.12 -29.40 25.69
C GLU A 81 -10.50 -29.46 24.20
N LYS A 82 -11.05 -28.36 23.65
CA LYS A 82 -11.32 -28.23 22.21
C LYS A 82 -10.03 -28.27 21.40
N PHE A 83 -8.98 -27.56 21.82
CA PHE A 83 -7.67 -27.58 21.17
C PHE A 83 -7.07 -28.99 21.13
N GLU A 84 -7.05 -29.70 22.27
CA GLU A 84 -6.56 -31.08 22.35
C GLU A 84 -7.41 -32.08 21.55
N THR A 85 -8.70 -31.81 21.39
CA THR A 85 -9.58 -32.61 20.52
C THR A 85 -9.29 -32.37 19.04
N CYS A 86 -9.07 -31.12 18.63
CA CYS A 86 -8.61 -30.80 17.27
C CYS A 86 -7.25 -31.42 16.97
N ARG A 87 -6.29 -31.32 17.91
CA ARG A 87 -4.94 -31.88 17.79
C ARG A 87 -4.96 -33.40 17.61
N ARG A 88 -5.82 -34.11 18.35
CA ARG A 88 -6.05 -35.56 18.19
C ARG A 88 -6.69 -35.90 16.84
N ALA A 89 -7.60 -35.07 16.33
CA ALA A 89 -8.19 -35.27 15.01
C ALA A 89 -7.16 -35.06 13.88
N ALA A 90 -6.30 -34.06 13.98
CA ALA A 90 -5.25 -33.77 12.98
C ALA A 90 -4.20 -34.89 12.83
N MET A 91 -4.00 -35.73 13.84
CA MET A 91 -3.11 -36.91 13.76
C MET A 91 -3.73 -38.11 13.00
N GLN A 92 -4.96 -38.01 12.50
CA GLN A 92 -5.59 -39.08 11.71
C GLN A 92 -5.04 -39.14 10.29
N ARG A 93 -4.67 -40.34 9.81
CA ARG A 93 -4.29 -40.56 8.41
C ARG A 93 -5.47 -40.25 7.49
N CYS A 94 -5.30 -39.27 6.61
CA CYS A 94 -6.27 -38.85 5.61
C CYS A 94 -5.55 -38.26 4.37
N ASN A 95 -6.30 -37.84 3.35
CA ASN A 95 -5.73 -37.19 2.15
C ASN A 95 -5.29 -35.74 2.47
N SER A 96 -4.41 -35.16 1.65
CA SER A 96 -3.80 -33.86 1.91
C SER A 96 -4.82 -32.73 2.13
N GLU A 97 -5.95 -32.73 1.42
CA GLU A 97 -7.04 -31.74 1.60
C GLU A 97 -7.70 -31.84 2.99
N LYS A 98 -8.07 -33.06 3.42
CA LYS A 98 -8.67 -33.27 4.74
C LYS A 98 -7.66 -33.07 5.87
N ALA A 99 -6.39 -33.42 5.64
CA ALA A 99 -5.30 -33.14 6.57
C ALA A 99 -5.13 -31.62 6.75
N GLN A 100 -5.14 -30.85 5.66
CA GLN A 100 -5.12 -29.39 5.72
C GLN A 100 -6.28 -28.84 6.60
N GLU A 101 -7.52 -29.25 6.33
CA GLU A 101 -8.68 -28.76 7.10
C GLU A 101 -8.66 -29.15 8.58
N LEU A 102 -8.14 -30.33 8.93
CA LEU A 102 -8.03 -30.75 10.32
C LEU A 102 -6.94 -29.99 11.07
N ILE A 103 -5.80 -29.70 10.44
CA ILE A 103 -4.72 -28.92 11.04
C ILE A 103 -5.12 -27.43 11.13
N ASP A 104 -5.83 -26.87 10.15
CA ASP A 104 -6.37 -25.50 10.21
C ASP A 104 -7.30 -25.28 11.43
N ARG A 105 -8.03 -26.33 11.86
CA ARG A 105 -8.82 -26.31 13.12
C ARG A 105 -7.96 -26.31 14.39
N VAL A 106 -6.76 -26.92 14.36
CA VAL A 106 -5.78 -26.82 15.47
C VAL A 106 -5.30 -25.38 15.61
N VAL A 107 -4.96 -24.75 14.48
CA VAL A 107 -4.55 -23.34 14.44
C VAL A 107 -5.67 -22.42 14.94
N GLU A 108 -6.92 -22.70 14.54
CA GLU A 108 -8.12 -21.98 15.02
C GLU A 108 -8.31 -22.09 16.53
N ALA A 109 -8.28 -23.31 17.07
CA ALA A 109 -8.49 -23.55 18.49
C ALA A 109 -7.35 -22.92 19.33
N GLY A 110 -6.10 -23.03 18.87
CA GLY A 110 -4.95 -22.44 19.54
C GLY A 110 -5.01 -20.92 19.56
N SER A 111 -5.38 -20.29 18.43
CA SER A 111 -5.61 -18.85 18.37
C SER A 111 -6.75 -18.38 19.28
N THR A 112 -7.85 -19.12 19.34
CA THR A 112 -9.01 -18.78 20.19
C THR A 112 -8.67 -18.86 21.68
N VAL A 113 -7.86 -19.84 22.11
CA VAL A 113 -7.40 -19.92 23.52
C VAL A 113 -6.51 -18.73 23.88
N LEU A 114 -5.57 -18.33 23.01
CA LEU A 114 -4.63 -17.25 23.28
C LEU A 114 -5.24 -15.85 23.14
N GLU A 115 -6.20 -15.68 22.24
CA GLU A 115 -7.06 -14.48 22.17
C GLU A 115 -7.90 -14.34 23.45
N TYR A 116 -8.52 -15.42 23.92
CA TYR A 116 -9.23 -15.41 25.20
C TYR A 116 -8.31 -15.05 26.37
N TYR A 117 -7.09 -15.60 26.40
CA TYR A 117 -6.07 -15.26 27.39
C TYR A 117 -5.66 -13.78 27.34
N ALA A 118 -5.41 -13.23 26.15
CA ALA A 118 -5.00 -11.84 25.96
C ALA A 118 -6.11 -10.82 26.32
N ASN A 119 -7.37 -11.21 26.18
CA ASN A 119 -8.53 -10.38 26.54
C ASN A 119 -8.83 -10.35 28.05
N LEU A 120 -8.12 -11.13 28.87
CA LEU A 120 -8.28 -11.11 30.33
C LEU A 120 -7.33 -10.07 30.99
N PRO A 121 -7.74 -9.44 32.10
CA PRO A 121 -6.84 -8.64 32.94
C PRO A 121 -5.57 -9.43 33.28
N SER A 122 -4.39 -8.83 33.13
CA SER A 122 -3.12 -9.58 33.19
C SER A 122 -2.89 -10.33 34.50
N ASN A 123 -3.38 -9.79 35.62
CA ASN A 123 -3.34 -10.44 36.94
C ASN A 123 -4.25 -11.68 37.04
N LEU A 124 -5.37 -11.70 36.31
CA LEU A 124 -6.28 -12.85 36.18
C LEU A 124 -5.72 -13.87 35.19
N ALA A 125 -5.25 -13.42 34.03
CA ALA A 125 -4.67 -14.26 32.97
C ALA A 125 -3.54 -15.15 33.51
N ARG A 126 -2.53 -14.56 34.16
CA ARG A 126 -1.38 -15.30 34.74
C ARG A 126 -1.74 -16.25 35.87
N ARG A 127 -2.89 -16.04 36.53
CA ARG A 127 -3.41 -16.93 37.60
C ARG A 127 -4.11 -18.17 37.06
N ILE A 128 -4.62 -18.14 35.82
CA ILE A 128 -5.31 -19.29 35.21
C ILE A 128 -4.46 -20.01 34.15
N LEU A 129 -3.54 -19.30 33.49
CA LEU A 129 -2.58 -19.85 32.53
C LEU A 129 -1.20 -19.23 32.78
N PRO A 130 -0.20 -19.99 33.28
CA PRO A 130 1.16 -19.49 33.44
C PRO A 130 1.80 -19.10 32.11
N ASP A 131 2.66 -18.07 32.12
CA ASP A 131 3.27 -17.49 30.93
C ASP A 131 4.01 -18.54 30.06
N ASP A 132 4.70 -19.49 30.67
CA ASP A 132 5.38 -20.58 29.95
C ASP A 132 4.42 -21.58 29.29
N GLN A 133 3.20 -21.73 29.83
CA GLN A 133 2.16 -22.55 29.20
C GLN A 133 1.51 -21.79 28.04
N ALA A 134 1.35 -20.47 28.15
CA ALA A 134 0.92 -19.62 27.03
C ALA A 134 1.96 -19.64 25.87
N ARG A 135 3.26 -19.58 26.19
CA ARG A 135 4.36 -19.76 25.20
C ARG A 135 4.30 -21.13 24.53
N ARG A 136 4.25 -22.23 25.29
CA ARG A 136 4.12 -23.58 24.72
C ARG A 136 2.88 -23.74 23.84
N LEU A 137 1.77 -23.12 24.21
CA LEU A 137 0.55 -23.16 23.38
C LEU A 137 0.71 -22.38 22.07
N ARG A 138 1.36 -21.20 22.10
CA ARG A 138 1.75 -20.47 20.88
C ARG A 138 2.61 -21.35 20.00
N ASP A 139 3.67 -21.92 20.54
CA ASP A 139 4.66 -22.69 19.78
C ASP A 139 3.99 -23.93 19.14
N ASN A 140 3.19 -24.69 19.89
CA ASN A 140 2.37 -25.79 19.35
C ASN A 140 1.41 -25.35 18.23
N THR A 141 0.85 -24.13 18.32
CA THR A 141 -0.07 -23.59 17.31
C THR A 141 0.68 -23.18 16.04
N LEU A 142 1.89 -22.63 16.19
CA LEU A 142 2.77 -22.27 15.08
C LEU A 142 3.30 -23.52 14.37
N ASP A 143 3.71 -24.55 15.10
CA ASP A 143 4.16 -25.83 14.55
C ASP A 143 3.07 -26.52 13.73
N ALA A 144 1.82 -26.53 14.23
CA ALA A 144 0.67 -26.99 13.46
C ALA A 144 0.47 -26.16 12.18
N GLY A 145 0.56 -24.82 12.27
CA GLY A 145 0.49 -23.94 11.11
C GLY A 145 1.57 -24.23 10.05
N ASN A 146 2.80 -24.49 10.48
CA ASN A 146 3.94 -24.83 9.63
C ASN A 146 3.74 -26.18 8.92
N GLN A 147 3.38 -27.24 9.65
CA GLN A 147 3.03 -28.54 9.07
C GLN A 147 1.90 -28.41 8.03
N CYS A 148 0.91 -27.56 8.31
CA CYS A 148 -0.18 -27.29 7.36
C CYS A 148 0.29 -26.56 6.08
N ASN A 149 1.38 -25.78 6.15
CA ASN A 149 1.97 -25.10 5.00
C ASN A 149 2.78 -26.06 4.12
N GLU A 150 3.42 -27.06 4.71
CA GLU A 150 4.07 -28.17 3.99
C GLU A 150 3.02 -28.95 3.19
N VAL A 151 1.97 -29.46 3.85
CA VAL A 151 0.84 -30.18 3.21
C VAL A 151 0.15 -29.34 2.14
N ALA A 152 -0.08 -28.04 2.40
CA ALA A 152 -0.75 -27.18 1.43
C ALA A 152 0.08 -26.92 0.15
N THR A 153 1.40 -27.12 0.19
CA THR A 153 2.27 -26.96 -0.99
C THR A 153 2.01 -28.05 -2.04
N GLU A 154 1.66 -29.27 -1.61
CA GLU A 154 1.22 -30.36 -2.50
C GLU A 154 -0.08 -30.02 -3.27
N ILE A 155 -0.95 -29.21 -2.66
CA ILE A 155 -2.26 -28.83 -3.21
C ILE A 155 -2.14 -27.62 -4.15
N LEU A 156 -1.25 -26.65 -3.84
CA LEU A 156 -1.07 -25.44 -4.64
C LEU A 156 -0.57 -25.74 -6.05
N TYR A 157 0.47 -26.56 -6.19
CA TYR A 157 1.12 -26.75 -7.50
C TYR A 157 0.19 -27.35 -8.57
N PRO A 158 -0.66 -28.35 -8.27
CA PRO A 158 -1.73 -28.80 -9.17
C PRO A 158 -2.83 -27.77 -9.43
N LEU A 159 -3.18 -26.91 -8.46
CA LEU A 159 -4.15 -25.82 -8.66
C LEU A 159 -3.63 -24.76 -9.64
N GLU A 160 -2.42 -24.24 -9.41
CA GLU A 160 -1.81 -23.26 -10.30
C GLU A 160 -1.62 -23.79 -11.71
N ASN A 161 -1.19 -25.04 -11.86
CA ASN A 161 -1.03 -25.66 -13.18
C ASN A 161 -2.36 -25.82 -13.91
N ARG A 162 -3.45 -26.15 -13.20
CA ARG A 162 -4.80 -26.13 -13.79
C ARG A 162 -5.21 -24.72 -14.21
N ARG A 163 -5.00 -23.70 -13.38
CA ARG A 163 -5.28 -22.29 -13.70
C ARG A 163 -4.51 -21.82 -14.94
N LYS A 164 -3.20 -22.10 -15.01
CA LYS A 164 -2.33 -21.74 -16.15
C LYS A 164 -2.80 -22.41 -17.45
N LYS A 165 -3.09 -23.71 -17.43
CA LYS A 165 -3.63 -24.45 -18.58
C LYS A 165 -5.00 -23.93 -19.02
N ALA A 166 -5.88 -23.62 -18.07
CA ALA A 166 -7.21 -23.08 -18.36
C ALA A 166 -7.13 -21.69 -19.02
N LYS A 167 -6.22 -20.81 -18.57
CA LYS A 167 -5.96 -19.53 -19.24
C LYS A 167 -5.44 -19.72 -20.67
N ALA A 168 -4.45 -20.58 -20.86
CA ALA A 168 -3.88 -20.84 -22.20
C ALA A 168 -4.95 -21.32 -23.20
N LEU A 169 -5.81 -22.26 -22.79
CA LEU A 169 -6.94 -22.71 -23.60
C LEU A 169 -7.93 -21.58 -23.96
N LEU A 170 -8.21 -20.66 -23.03
CA LEU A 170 -9.04 -19.49 -23.33
C LEU A 170 -8.36 -18.55 -24.33
N ASP A 171 -7.07 -18.29 -24.17
CA ASP A 171 -6.29 -17.45 -25.09
C ASP A 171 -6.19 -18.06 -26.50
N GLU A 172 -6.26 -19.39 -26.66
CA GLU A 172 -6.32 -20.08 -27.96
C GLU A 172 -7.70 -20.00 -28.65
N VAL A 173 -8.81 -20.03 -27.90
CA VAL A 173 -10.16 -20.15 -28.48
C VAL A 173 -10.95 -18.85 -28.55
N LYS A 174 -10.52 -17.78 -27.86
CA LYS A 174 -11.27 -16.51 -27.74
C LYS A 174 -11.66 -15.86 -29.06
N ASP A 175 -10.82 -15.97 -30.09
CA ASP A 175 -11.02 -15.33 -31.39
C ASP A 175 -11.73 -16.23 -32.41
N THR A 176 -12.03 -17.50 -32.05
CA THR A 176 -12.53 -18.53 -32.99
C THR A 176 -13.75 -19.30 -32.52
N ALA A 177 -14.03 -19.36 -31.20
CA ALA A 177 -15.13 -20.14 -30.65
C ALA A 177 -16.49 -19.42 -30.74
N PRO A 178 -17.60 -20.16 -30.98
CA PRO A 178 -18.96 -19.62 -30.85
C PRO A 178 -19.25 -19.09 -29.42
N PRO A 179 -20.12 -18.08 -29.24
CA PRO A 179 -20.38 -17.45 -27.94
C PRO A 179 -20.72 -18.43 -26.80
N ASP A 180 -21.58 -19.43 -27.05
CA ASP A 180 -21.99 -20.42 -26.04
C ASP A 180 -20.88 -21.40 -25.64
N GLN A 181 -19.90 -21.62 -26.54
CA GLN A 181 -18.71 -22.40 -26.24
C GLN A 181 -17.71 -21.55 -25.44
N LEU A 182 -17.50 -20.29 -25.87
CA LEU A 182 -16.61 -19.35 -25.20
C LEU A 182 -17.08 -19.06 -23.77
N SER A 183 -18.37 -18.82 -23.55
CA SER A 183 -18.99 -18.62 -22.24
C SER A 183 -18.72 -19.79 -21.28
N ARG A 184 -18.89 -21.03 -21.75
CA ARG A 184 -18.59 -22.25 -20.96
C ARG A 184 -17.10 -22.39 -20.64
N VAL A 185 -16.21 -22.04 -21.58
CA VAL A 185 -14.76 -22.03 -21.34
C VAL A 185 -14.40 -20.99 -20.29
N VAL A 186 -14.90 -19.75 -20.42
CA VAL A 186 -14.66 -18.66 -19.46
C VAL A 186 -15.15 -19.02 -18.06
N ALA A 187 -16.36 -19.59 -17.92
CA ALA A 187 -16.85 -20.08 -16.64
C ALA A 187 -15.92 -21.18 -16.05
N GLY A 188 -15.40 -22.07 -16.90
CA GLY A 188 -14.39 -23.06 -16.52
C GLY A 188 -13.08 -22.43 -16.03
N VAL A 189 -12.57 -21.38 -16.69
CA VAL A 189 -11.38 -20.64 -16.25
C VAL A 189 -11.64 -19.90 -14.95
N ALA A 190 -12.77 -19.18 -14.84
CA ALA A 190 -13.17 -18.45 -13.65
C ALA A 190 -13.23 -19.37 -12.42
N ASN A 191 -13.76 -20.60 -12.58
CA ASN A 191 -13.75 -21.62 -11.53
C ASN A 191 -12.32 -22.03 -11.09
N GLN A 192 -11.33 -22.09 -11.99
CA GLN A 192 -9.93 -22.34 -11.61
C GLN A 192 -9.30 -21.16 -10.88
N TYR A 193 -9.66 -19.93 -11.25
CA TYR A 193 -9.23 -18.71 -10.56
C TYR A 193 -9.85 -18.61 -9.16
N ALA A 194 -11.15 -18.87 -9.03
CA ALA A 194 -11.85 -18.94 -7.74
C ALA A 194 -11.25 -20.01 -6.83
N ALA A 195 -10.97 -21.23 -7.33
CA ALA A 195 -10.32 -22.27 -6.55
C ALA A 195 -8.90 -21.89 -6.06
N CYS A 196 -8.13 -21.16 -6.85
CA CYS A 196 -6.84 -20.62 -6.42
C CYS A 196 -7.01 -19.50 -5.39
N MET A 197 -7.97 -18.60 -5.60
CA MET A 197 -8.33 -17.53 -4.68
C MET A 197 -8.73 -18.09 -3.30
N ASP A 198 -9.65 -19.06 -3.26
CA ASP A 198 -10.11 -19.70 -2.02
C ASP A 198 -8.96 -20.35 -1.24
N TRP A 199 -8.04 -21.01 -1.95
CA TRP A 199 -6.85 -21.60 -1.33
C TRP A 199 -5.94 -20.53 -0.71
N TRP A 200 -5.70 -19.42 -1.42
CA TRP A 200 -4.94 -18.28 -0.88
C TRP A 200 -5.65 -17.64 0.32
N GLY A 201 -6.99 -17.57 0.30
CA GLY A 201 -7.81 -17.08 1.42
C GLY A 201 -7.65 -17.94 2.67
N LYS A 202 -7.76 -19.27 2.53
CA LYS A 202 -7.49 -20.23 3.62
C LYS A 202 -6.08 -20.05 4.19
N LYS A 203 -5.07 -19.89 3.33
CA LYS A 203 -3.66 -19.71 3.74
C LYS A 203 -3.42 -18.36 4.43
N ALA A 204 -4.01 -17.28 3.95
CA ALA A 204 -3.94 -15.97 4.59
C ALA A 204 -4.56 -15.99 5.99
N LEU A 205 -5.75 -16.59 6.15
CA LEU A 205 -6.42 -16.75 7.44
C LEU A 205 -5.60 -17.58 8.45
N ARG A 206 -4.90 -18.62 7.98
CA ARG A 206 -3.97 -19.39 8.81
C ARG A 206 -2.82 -18.53 9.35
N PHE A 207 -2.14 -17.78 8.47
CA PHE A 207 -1.04 -16.93 8.90
C PHE A 207 -1.49 -15.75 9.76
N GLU A 208 -2.69 -15.22 9.56
CA GLU A 208 -3.32 -14.26 10.46
C GLU A 208 -3.52 -14.83 11.87
N ARG A 209 -4.00 -16.08 11.98
CA ARG A 209 -4.12 -16.78 13.27
C ARG A 209 -2.75 -17.04 13.92
N MET A 210 -1.73 -17.39 13.12
CA MET A 210 -0.33 -17.53 13.57
C MET A 210 0.26 -16.19 14.06
N GLN A 211 -0.02 -15.10 13.34
CA GLN A 211 0.35 -13.73 13.71
C GLN A 211 -0.34 -13.29 15.01
N SER A 212 -1.61 -13.65 15.19
CA SER A 212 -2.40 -13.37 16.40
C SER A 212 -1.87 -14.09 17.64
N VAL A 213 -1.46 -15.37 17.55
CA VAL A 213 -0.84 -16.07 18.71
C VAL A 213 0.52 -15.50 19.11
N CYS A 214 1.30 -14.99 18.14
CA CYS A 214 2.51 -14.23 18.45
C CYS A 214 2.15 -12.92 19.16
N ALA A 215 1.18 -12.15 18.66
CA ALA A 215 0.77 -10.87 19.25
C ALA A 215 0.22 -11.05 20.68
N ALA A 216 -0.63 -12.05 20.90
CA ALA A 216 -1.21 -12.38 22.21
C ALA A 216 -0.18 -12.71 23.31
N THR A 217 1.04 -13.10 22.92
CA THR A 217 2.14 -13.44 23.85
C THR A 217 3.29 -12.41 23.85
N ALA A 218 3.24 -11.39 22.98
CA ALA A 218 4.32 -10.42 22.80
C ALA A 218 4.61 -9.55 24.04
N HIS A 219 3.62 -9.41 24.93
CA HIS A 219 3.73 -8.62 26.17
C HIS A 219 4.06 -9.47 27.40
N LEU A 220 4.33 -10.77 27.25
CA LEU A 220 4.76 -11.62 28.36
C LEU A 220 6.15 -11.17 28.85
N PRO A 221 6.43 -11.15 30.18
CA PRO A 221 7.74 -10.79 30.67
C PRO A 221 8.80 -11.76 30.15
N SER A 222 9.77 -11.25 29.38
CA SER A 222 10.91 -12.04 28.92
C SER A 222 11.99 -12.11 30.01
N SER A 223 12.32 -13.32 30.45
CA SER A 223 13.36 -13.61 31.45
C SER A 223 14.78 -13.23 31.03
N THR A 224 15.06 -13.15 29.71
CA THR A 224 16.35 -12.68 29.17
C THR A 224 16.16 -11.78 27.94
N PRO A 225 17.16 -10.95 27.58
CA PRO A 225 17.16 -10.16 26.35
C PRO A 225 17.11 -11.01 25.07
N GLU A 226 17.76 -12.16 25.06
CA GLU A 226 17.79 -13.10 23.92
C GLU A 226 16.40 -13.66 23.66
N MET A 227 15.67 -14.02 24.73
CA MET A 227 14.29 -14.48 24.61
C MET A 227 13.39 -13.38 24.05
N ARG A 228 13.52 -12.14 24.55
CA ARG A 228 12.78 -10.98 23.98
C ARG A 228 13.06 -10.78 22.50
N LYS A 229 14.34 -10.78 22.10
CA LYS A 229 14.76 -10.65 20.69
C LYS A 229 14.18 -11.76 19.81
N THR A 230 14.07 -12.97 20.36
CA THR A 230 13.49 -14.13 19.67
C THR A 230 11.97 -14.00 19.54
N GLU A 231 11.28 -13.61 20.61
CA GLU A 231 9.83 -13.38 20.63
C GLU A 231 9.42 -12.25 19.67
N GLU A 232 10.16 -11.13 19.65
CA GLU A 232 9.98 -10.04 18.67
C GLU A 232 10.27 -10.48 17.23
N GLY A 233 11.32 -11.28 17.02
CA GLY A 233 11.65 -11.85 15.71
C GLY A 233 10.56 -12.76 15.18
N GLN A 234 9.99 -13.62 16.04
CA GLN A 234 8.88 -14.50 15.70
C GLN A 234 7.60 -13.71 15.39
N LEU A 235 7.34 -12.62 16.11
CA LEU A 235 6.21 -11.72 15.81
C LEU A 235 6.39 -11.01 14.46
N ARG A 236 7.58 -10.47 14.16
CA ARG A 236 7.90 -9.90 12.84
C ARG A 236 7.75 -10.94 11.73
N LEU A 237 8.28 -12.16 11.93
CA LEU A 237 8.21 -13.27 10.99
C LEU A 237 6.76 -13.60 10.60
N ASN A 238 5.90 -13.85 11.58
CA ASN A 238 4.51 -14.23 11.32
C ASN A 238 3.68 -13.04 10.77
N THR A 239 3.99 -11.81 11.17
CA THR A 239 3.37 -10.60 10.58
C THR A 239 3.76 -10.44 9.11
N GLY A 240 5.02 -10.71 8.75
CA GLY A 240 5.47 -10.68 7.36
C GLY A 240 4.88 -11.78 6.49
N TRP A 241 4.72 -13.00 7.01
CA TRP A 241 4.02 -14.08 6.30
C TRP A 241 2.52 -13.82 6.13
N ALA A 242 1.85 -13.26 7.14
CA ALA A 242 0.45 -12.83 7.03
C ALA A 242 0.28 -11.76 5.93
N LEU A 243 1.09 -10.68 5.98
CA LEU A 243 1.13 -9.65 4.94
C LEU A 243 1.38 -10.25 3.55
N HIS A 244 2.41 -11.10 3.40
CA HIS A 244 2.73 -11.71 2.10
C HIS A 244 1.59 -12.55 1.53
N THR A 245 0.99 -13.42 2.35
CA THR A 245 -0.10 -14.29 1.88
C THR A 245 -1.39 -13.51 1.61
N ARG A 246 -1.64 -12.41 2.35
CA ARG A 246 -2.74 -11.49 2.08
C ARG A 246 -2.54 -10.71 0.77
N CYS A 247 -1.31 -10.26 0.45
CA CYS A 247 -0.98 -9.73 -0.87
C CYS A 247 -1.28 -10.74 -1.99
N MET A 248 -0.85 -12.00 -1.86
CA MET A 248 -1.12 -13.05 -2.88
C MET A 248 -2.63 -13.35 -3.04
N TYR A 249 -3.40 -13.27 -1.95
CA TYR A 249 -4.85 -13.39 -1.99
C TYR A 249 -5.51 -12.20 -2.74
N LEU A 250 -5.08 -10.97 -2.45
CA LEU A 250 -5.51 -9.77 -3.18
C LEU A 250 -5.18 -9.88 -4.67
N GLN A 251 -3.99 -10.37 -5.04
CA GLN A 251 -3.61 -10.60 -6.44
C GLN A 251 -4.57 -11.58 -7.13
N SER A 252 -4.95 -12.64 -6.42
CA SER A 252 -5.83 -13.69 -6.94
C SER A 252 -7.26 -13.18 -7.14
N ARG A 253 -7.78 -12.36 -6.21
CA ARG A 253 -9.06 -11.64 -6.35
C ARG A 253 -9.04 -10.71 -7.57
N ILE A 254 -8.00 -9.88 -7.69
CA ILE A 254 -7.86 -8.93 -8.80
C ILE A 254 -7.80 -9.67 -10.14
N ALA A 255 -7.03 -10.75 -10.24
CA ALA A 255 -6.90 -11.52 -11.47
C ALA A 255 -8.20 -12.26 -11.87
N LEU A 256 -9.06 -12.62 -10.90
CA LEU A 256 -10.41 -13.12 -11.17
C LEU A 256 -11.33 -11.99 -11.66
N ALA A 257 -11.29 -10.81 -11.03
CA ALA A 257 -12.09 -9.66 -11.45
C ALA A 257 -11.71 -9.19 -12.87
N GLN A 258 -10.41 -9.14 -13.20
CA GLN A 258 -9.91 -8.84 -14.54
C GLN A 258 -10.52 -9.79 -15.58
N LEU A 259 -10.40 -11.11 -15.37
CA LEU A 259 -10.95 -12.13 -16.26
C LEU A 259 -12.45 -11.95 -16.53
N LEU A 260 -13.24 -11.65 -15.48
CA LEU A 260 -14.69 -11.50 -15.59
C LEU A 260 -15.10 -10.21 -16.33
N ILE A 261 -14.35 -9.12 -16.16
CA ILE A 261 -14.62 -7.82 -16.80
C ILE A 261 -14.11 -7.83 -18.26
N GLU A 262 -12.91 -8.32 -18.51
CA GLU A 262 -12.30 -8.40 -19.85
C GLU A 262 -13.16 -9.25 -20.79
N TRP A 263 -13.72 -10.36 -20.30
CA TRP A 263 -14.66 -11.17 -21.07
C TRP A 263 -15.93 -10.41 -21.47
N ARG A 264 -16.47 -9.58 -20.59
CA ARG A 264 -17.69 -8.78 -20.84
C ARG A 264 -17.41 -7.45 -21.55
N ALA A 265 -16.15 -7.10 -21.81
CA ALA A 265 -15.78 -5.79 -22.33
C ALA A 265 -16.44 -5.43 -23.68
N SER A 266 -16.83 -6.42 -24.49
CA SER A 266 -17.57 -6.19 -25.74
C SER A 266 -19.06 -5.92 -25.55
N THR A 267 -19.66 -6.35 -24.43
CA THR A 267 -21.09 -6.18 -24.11
C THR A 267 -21.38 -4.99 -23.18
N LEU A 268 -20.36 -4.46 -22.49
CA LEU A 268 -20.50 -3.27 -21.65
C LEU A 268 -20.91 -2.03 -22.47
N ALA A 269 -21.80 -1.22 -21.88
CA ALA A 269 -22.17 0.09 -22.42
C ALA A 269 -20.92 0.97 -22.68
N PRO A 270 -20.89 1.81 -23.73
CA PRO A 270 -19.68 2.53 -24.14
C PRO A 270 -19.01 3.35 -23.02
N ASP A 271 -19.80 4.05 -22.20
CA ASP A 271 -19.29 4.88 -21.09
C ASP A 271 -18.71 4.04 -19.94
N VAL A 272 -19.38 2.94 -19.60
CA VAL A 272 -18.93 1.96 -18.60
C VAL A 272 -17.63 1.29 -19.06
N ARG A 273 -17.56 0.93 -20.34
CA ARG A 273 -16.35 0.38 -20.97
C ARG A 273 -15.20 1.39 -20.97
N ALA A 274 -15.47 2.66 -21.30
CA ALA A 274 -14.47 3.72 -21.30
C ALA A 274 -13.92 4.02 -19.89
N ALA A 275 -14.75 3.87 -18.85
CA ALA A 275 -14.34 4.01 -17.45
C ALA A 275 -13.47 2.82 -16.96
N LEU A 276 -13.89 1.59 -17.25
CA LEU A 276 -13.24 0.37 -16.74
C LEU A 276 -12.01 -0.07 -17.54
N MET A 277 -12.04 0.08 -18.86
CA MET A 277 -11.03 -0.50 -19.75
C MET A 277 -9.97 0.52 -20.14
N ASP A 278 -8.76 0.03 -20.41
CA ASP A 278 -7.75 0.77 -21.15
C ASP A 278 -7.86 0.52 -22.66
N GLU A 279 -6.98 1.15 -23.44
CA GLU A 279 -6.97 1.03 -24.91
C GLU A 279 -6.37 -0.30 -25.41
N ARG A 280 -5.77 -1.10 -24.51
CA ARG A 280 -5.26 -2.45 -24.78
C ARG A 280 -6.31 -3.54 -24.50
N GLY A 281 -7.50 -3.15 -24.01
CA GLY A 281 -8.56 -4.07 -23.64
C GLY A 281 -8.34 -4.74 -22.28
N GLN A 282 -7.47 -4.19 -21.42
CA GLN A 282 -7.31 -4.63 -20.03
C GLN A 282 -8.14 -3.78 -19.08
N VAL A 283 -8.46 -4.28 -17.88
CA VAL A 283 -9.11 -3.45 -16.85
C VAL A 283 -8.11 -2.43 -16.30
N ARG A 284 -8.27 -1.15 -16.69
CA ARG A 284 -7.29 -0.07 -16.53
C ARG A 284 -6.68 0.00 -15.14
N LEU A 285 -7.51 0.17 -14.11
CA LEU A 285 -7.04 0.38 -12.73
C LEU A 285 -6.44 -0.91 -12.12
N LEU A 286 -7.05 -2.06 -12.40
CA LEU A 286 -6.60 -3.36 -11.88
C LEU A 286 -5.26 -3.79 -12.51
N GLY A 287 -5.12 -3.66 -13.84
CA GLY A 287 -3.90 -3.97 -14.57
C GLY A 287 -2.74 -3.09 -14.12
N THR A 288 -2.96 -1.78 -14.11
CA THR A 288 -1.97 -0.78 -13.66
C THR A 288 -1.46 -1.10 -12.24
N PHE A 289 -2.36 -1.44 -11.30
CA PHE A 289 -1.97 -1.81 -9.95
C PHE A 289 -1.15 -3.11 -9.88
N VAL A 290 -1.51 -4.13 -10.69
CA VAL A 290 -0.80 -5.41 -10.74
C VAL A 290 0.60 -5.27 -11.35
N GLU A 291 0.76 -4.48 -12.40
CA GLU A 291 2.05 -4.27 -13.07
C GLU A 291 3.02 -3.40 -12.24
N ASP A 292 2.50 -2.52 -11.38
CA ASP A 292 3.31 -1.53 -10.66
C ASP A 292 3.59 -1.90 -9.19
N VAL A 293 2.55 -2.25 -8.42
CA VAL A 293 2.64 -2.36 -6.95
C VAL A 293 3.09 -3.76 -6.52
N PHE A 294 2.69 -4.81 -7.23
CA PHE A 294 3.12 -6.17 -6.90
C PHE A 294 4.64 -6.39 -7.07
N PRO A 295 5.29 -5.97 -8.17
CA PRO A 295 6.75 -6.11 -8.30
C PRO A 295 7.53 -5.35 -7.22
N ALA A 296 7.02 -4.18 -6.78
CA ALA A 296 7.55 -3.44 -5.64
C ALA A 296 7.46 -4.25 -4.35
N PHE A 297 6.28 -4.77 -4.00
CA PHE A 297 6.11 -5.62 -2.83
C PHE A 297 7.01 -6.87 -2.87
N ILE A 298 7.00 -7.61 -3.99
CA ILE A 298 7.79 -8.83 -4.18
C ILE A 298 9.29 -8.56 -4.04
N SER A 299 9.80 -7.38 -4.43
CA SER A 299 11.22 -7.03 -4.25
C SER A 299 11.68 -7.01 -2.77
N THR A 300 10.74 -6.84 -1.84
CA THR A 300 10.97 -6.89 -0.38
C THR A 300 10.62 -8.24 0.25
N GLY A 301 10.06 -9.18 -0.52
CA GLY A 301 9.38 -10.36 0.00
C GLY A 301 10.22 -11.27 0.90
N GLU A 302 11.51 -11.45 0.59
CA GLU A 302 12.43 -12.23 1.43
C GLU A 302 12.68 -11.57 2.79
N ALA A 303 12.92 -10.26 2.82
CA ALA A 303 13.15 -9.53 4.07
C ALA A 303 11.87 -9.49 4.93
N VAL A 304 10.71 -9.25 4.30
CA VAL A 304 9.39 -9.31 4.94
C VAL A 304 9.17 -10.66 5.62
N ARG A 305 9.47 -11.78 4.94
CA ARG A 305 9.32 -13.14 5.47
C ARG A 305 10.49 -13.63 6.32
N GLY A 306 11.50 -12.80 6.59
CA GLY A 306 12.71 -13.20 7.31
C GLY A 306 12.68 -13.01 8.83
N GLY A 307 11.73 -12.25 9.38
CA GLY A 307 11.61 -11.95 10.82
C GLY A 307 12.71 -11.03 11.40
N ALA A 308 13.77 -10.79 10.64
CA ALA A 308 14.80 -9.80 10.93
C ALA A 308 14.22 -8.37 10.96
N VAL A 309 15.02 -7.44 11.51
CA VAL A 309 14.72 -6.00 11.44
C VAL A 309 14.92 -5.54 10.00
N LEU A 310 13.96 -4.80 9.46
CA LEU A 310 14.04 -4.21 8.13
C LEU A 310 14.97 -2.99 8.13
N ASP A 311 15.87 -2.93 7.16
CA ASP A 311 16.71 -1.76 6.93
C ASP A 311 15.88 -0.54 6.43
N ALA A 312 16.56 0.57 6.12
CA ALA A 312 15.89 1.78 5.64
C ALA A 312 15.26 1.62 4.25
N GLU A 313 15.83 0.78 3.39
CA GLU A 313 15.40 0.65 1.99
C GLU A 313 14.15 -0.20 1.87
N HIS A 314 14.13 -1.36 2.55
CA HIS A 314 12.94 -2.21 2.65
C HIS A 314 11.77 -1.47 3.30
N ARG A 315 12.02 -0.67 4.35
CA ARG A 315 10.98 0.18 4.96
C ARG A 315 10.47 1.24 3.97
N ALA A 316 11.35 1.96 3.29
CA ALA A 316 10.97 3.01 2.34
C ALA A 316 10.16 2.48 1.14
N VAL A 317 10.42 1.24 0.69
CA VAL A 317 9.62 0.54 -0.33
C VAL A 317 8.26 0.13 0.22
N LEU A 318 8.21 -0.48 1.40
CA LEU A 318 6.95 -0.88 2.04
C LEU A 318 6.02 0.32 2.33
N GLU A 319 6.57 1.42 2.82
CA GLU A 319 5.82 2.69 2.98
C GLU A 319 5.17 3.12 1.65
N GLY A 320 5.90 3.03 0.53
CA GLY A 320 5.34 3.30 -0.80
C GLY A 320 4.25 2.31 -1.22
N VAL A 321 4.43 1.01 -0.96
CA VAL A 321 3.42 -0.03 -1.23
C VAL A 321 2.14 0.21 -0.42
N MET A 322 2.25 0.61 0.85
CA MET A 322 1.12 0.99 1.71
C MET A 322 0.36 2.20 1.17
N GLU A 323 1.06 3.26 0.78
CA GLU A 323 0.45 4.44 0.15
C GLU A 323 -0.30 4.04 -1.14
N ARG A 324 0.32 3.21 -1.99
CA ARG A 324 -0.28 2.74 -3.24
C ARG A 324 -1.50 1.85 -3.06
N LEU A 325 -1.48 0.95 -2.08
CA LEU A 325 -2.65 0.14 -1.71
C LEU A 325 -3.82 1.03 -1.29
N SER A 326 -3.55 2.07 -0.50
CA SER A 326 -4.55 3.04 -0.02
C SER A 326 -5.11 3.90 -1.16
N GLU A 327 -4.25 4.36 -2.05
CA GLU A 327 -4.59 5.12 -3.26
C GLU A 327 -5.44 4.28 -4.23
N PHE A 328 -5.01 3.06 -4.55
CA PHE A 328 -5.75 2.12 -5.38
C PHE A 328 -7.15 1.82 -4.82
N ALA A 329 -7.24 1.54 -3.52
CA ALA A 329 -8.53 1.29 -2.88
C ALA A 329 -9.46 2.51 -2.92
N SER A 330 -8.90 3.73 -2.80
CA SER A 330 -9.64 4.99 -2.90
C SER A 330 -10.15 5.24 -4.32
N GLN A 331 -9.30 5.07 -5.34
CA GLN A 331 -9.65 5.21 -6.75
C GLN A 331 -10.70 4.18 -7.18
N LEU A 332 -10.52 2.91 -6.78
CA LEU A 332 -11.47 1.84 -7.11
C LEU A 332 -12.83 2.06 -6.43
N ARG A 333 -12.86 2.52 -5.17
CA ARG A 333 -14.11 2.92 -4.50
C ARG A 333 -14.80 4.08 -5.22
N GLY A 334 -14.05 5.13 -5.59
CA GLY A 334 -14.59 6.28 -6.34
C GLY A 334 -15.17 5.91 -7.71
N MET A 335 -14.62 4.87 -8.35
CA MET A 335 -15.15 4.30 -9.60
C MET A 335 -16.37 3.38 -9.37
N LEU A 336 -16.50 2.75 -8.19
CA LEU A 336 -17.59 1.82 -7.89
C LEU A 336 -18.93 2.50 -7.60
N GLU A 337 -18.94 3.67 -6.94
CA GLU A 337 -20.20 4.36 -6.62
C GLU A 337 -21.03 4.69 -7.89
N PRO A 338 -20.47 5.31 -8.96
CA PRO A 338 -21.22 5.55 -10.21
C PRO A 338 -21.69 4.27 -10.91
N LEU A 339 -20.93 3.17 -10.82
CA LEU A 339 -21.29 1.90 -11.45
C LEU A 339 -22.49 1.23 -10.76
N ARG A 340 -22.59 1.39 -9.43
CA ARG A 340 -23.75 0.96 -8.64
C ARG A 340 -24.98 1.80 -8.94
N GLU A 341 -24.83 3.13 -8.96
CA GLU A 341 -25.92 4.06 -9.30
C GLU A 341 -26.48 3.83 -10.72
N ALA A 342 -25.62 3.43 -11.67
CA ALA A 342 -26.02 3.10 -13.04
C ALA A 342 -26.79 1.76 -13.18
N GLY A 343 -27.03 1.02 -12.10
CA GLY A 343 -27.80 -0.24 -12.13
C GLY A 343 -27.10 -1.40 -12.83
N THR A 344 -25.78 -1.35 -13.01
CA THR A 344 -25.00 -2.31 -13.81
C THR A 344 -24.69 -3.64 -13.09
N GLU A 345 -25.40 -3.96 -12.01
CA GLU A 345 -25.13 -5.11 -11.13
C GLU A 345 -25.20 -6.48 -11.83
N ALA A 346 -26.04 -6.65 -12.85
CA ALA A 346 -26.12 -7.90 -13.61
C ALA A 346 -24.86 -8.19 -14.45
N ASP A 347 -24.21 -7.13 -14.93
CA ASP A 347 -23.13 -7.22 -15.92
C ASP A 347 -21.72 -7.11 -15.32
N LEU A 348 -21.55 -6.62 -14.09
CA LEU A 348 -20.23 -6.43 -13.48
C LEU A 348 -20.07 -7.15 -12.13
N PRO A 349 -18.85 -7.64 -11.79
CA PRO A 349 -18.58 -8.30 -10.51
C PRO A 349 -18.43 -7.28 -9.36
N LEU A 350 -19.43 -6.42 -9.13
CA LEU A 350 -19.36 -5.28 -8.21
C LEU A 350 -19.10 -5.68 -6.74
N GLN A 351 -19.56 -6.87 -6.31
CA GLN A 351 -19.22 -7.43 -5.01
C GLN A 351 -17.71 -7.72 -4.91
N LEU A 352 -17.14 -8.46 -5.87
CA LEU A 352 -15.73 -8.82 -5.88
C LEU A 352 -14.83 -7.57 -5.97
N LEU A 353 -15.26 -6.54 -6.69
CA LEU A 353 -14.55 -5.25 -6.73
C LEU A 353 -14.59 -4.54 -5.35
N GLY A 354 -15.72 -4.58 -4.63
CA GLY A 354 -15.78 -4.12 -3.24
C GLY A 354 -14.84 -4.90 -2.32
N GLU A 355 -14.83 -6.23 -2.44
CA GLU A 355 -13.90 -7.10 -1.70
C GLU A 355 -12.42 -6.86 -2.04
N ILE A 356 -12.11 -6.32 -3.23
CA ILE A 356 -10.76 -5.88 -3.62
C ILE A 356 -10.41 -4.54 -2.96
N VAL A 357 -11.34 -3.57 -2.90
CA VAL A 357 -11.16 -2.31 -2.15
C VAL A 357 -10.82 -2.60 -0.68
N ASP A 358 -11.63 -3.42 -0.03
CA ASP A 358 -11.45 -3.73 1.39
C ASP A 358 -10.19 -4.59 1.61
N GLY A 359 -9.91 -5.55 0.71
CA GLY A 359 -8.67 -6.32 0.72
C GLY A 359 -7.40 -5.45 0.59
N ALA A 360 -7.44 -4.40 -0.24
CA ALA A 360 -6.33 -3.46 -0.40
C ALA A 360 -6.12 -2.60 0.85
N TRP A 361 -7.18 -2.06 1.46
CA TRP A 361 -7.10 -1.34 2.73
C TRP A 361 -6.52 -2.20 3.86
N VAL A 362 -7.03 -3.42 4.02
CA VAL A 362 -6.57 -4.36 5.05
C VAL A 362 -5.10 -4.73 4.81
N THR A 363 -4.67 -4.91 3.56
CA THR A 363 -3.26 -5.16 3.22
C THR A 363 -2.36 -3.95 3.54
N ALA A 364 -2.81 -2.71 3.30
CA ALA A 364 -2.07 -1.51 3.69
C ALA A 364 -1.87 -1.44 5.22
N ASN A 365 -2.91 -1.80 5.98
CA ASN A 365 -2.85 -1.84 7.45
C ASN A 365 -1.87 -2.91 7.97
N ASP A 366 -1.71 -4.05 7.29
CA ASP A 366 -0.68 -5.03 7.63
C ASP A 366 0.74 -4.52 7.36
N VAL A 367 0.93 -3.72 6.30
CA VAL A 367 2.22 -3.05 6.08
C VAL A 367 2.52 -2.10 7.23
N MET A 368 1.55 -1.27 7.67
CA MET A 368 1.72 -0.43 8.87
C MET A 368 2.04 -1.27 10.11
N ARG A 369 1.36 -2.40 10.31
CA ARG A 369 1.58 -3.31 11.45
C ARG A 369 3.02 -3.85 11.43
N LEU A 370 3.53 -4.28 10.29
CA LEU A 370 4.91 -4.75 10.15
C LEU A 370 5.95 -3.62 10.35
N LEU A 371 5.66 -2.41 9.88
CA LEU A 371 6.51 -1.23 10.08
C LEU A 371 6.54 -0.79 11.56
N ALA A 372 5.42 -0.89 12.27
CA ALA A 372 5.33 -0.57 13.70
C ALA A 372 6.11 -1.56 14.61
N LEU A 373 6.36 -2.79 14.13
CA LEU A 373 7.18 -3.81 14.80
C LEU A 373 8.70 -3.63 14.58
N GLN A 374 9.10 -2.64 13.79
CA GLN A 374 10.51 -2.30 13.63
C GLN A 374 10.98 -1.51 14.86
N PRO A 375 12.21 -1.72 15.36
CA PRO A 375 12.74 -0.93 16.45
C PRO A 375 12.68 0.55 16.09
N LYS A 376 12.08 1.35 16.97
CA LYS A 376 12.24 2.81 16.89
C LYS A 376 13.73 3.07 17.01
N THR A 377 14.33 3.65 15.99
CA THR A 377 15.71 4.11 16.06
C THR A 377 15.74 5.18 17.15
N GLU A 378 16.20 4.80 18.35
CA GLU A 378 16.60 5.79 19.33
C GLU A 378 17.67 6.63 18.66
N VAL A 379 17.37 7.91 18.49
CA VAL A 379 18.37 8.87 18.03
C VAL A 379 19.29 9.07 19.22
N THR A 380 20.24 8.16 19.37
CA THR A 380 21.43 8.35 20.19
C THR A 380 22.20 9.50 19.56
N ILE A 381 21.81 10.72 19.94
CA ILE A 381 22.62 11.90 19.72
C ILE A 381 23.84 11.70 20.61
N GLU A 382 24.87 11.03 20.08
CA GLU A 382 26.20 11.18 20.62
C GLU A 382 26.47 12.70 20.67
N PRO A 383 26.83 13.26 21.84
CA PRO A 383 27.17 14.67 21.91
C PRO A 383 28.27 14.95 20.90
N PRO A 384 28.10 15.89 19.95
CA PRO A 384 29.13 16.18 18.98
C PRO A 384 30.42 16.59 19.72
N ALA A 385 31.57 16.13 19.21
CA ALA A 385 32.84 16.03 19.94
C ALA A 385 33.40 17.34 20.55
N TRP A 386 32.79 18.50 20.28
CA TRP A 386 33.09 19.76 20.96
C TRP A 386 32.60 19.81 22.42
N ALA A 387 31.67 18.94 22.82
CA ALA A 387 31.22 18.81 24.22
C ALA A 387 32.27 18.13 25.14
N ALA A 388 33.39 17.67 24.59
CA ALA A 388 34.52 17.08 25.33
C ALA A 388 35.70 18.06 25.41
N LEU A 389 35.54 19.15 26.16
CA LEU A 389 36.64 20.00 26.62
C LEU A 389 36.85 19.84 28.14
N PRO A 390 38.09 19.70 28.63
CA PRO A 390 38.35 19.32 30.01
C PRO A 390 38.37 20.53 30.96
N GLU A 391 37.42 20.61 31.88
CA GLU A 391 37.53 21.50 33.05
C GLU A 391 38.55 20.94 34.06
N ASN A 392 39.78 21.42 33.97
CA ASN A 392 40.80 21.21 35.00
C ASN A 392 40.71 22.32 36.05
N THR A 393 40.29 22.01 37.28
CA THR A 393 41.11 22.22 38.51
C THR A 393 40.35 21.86 39.79
N ALA A 394 40.85 20.86 40.55
CA ALA A 394 41.34 21.03 41.94
C ALA A 394 41.51 19.68 42.69
N LEU A 395 42.75 19.41 43.10
CA LEU A 395 43.26 18.61 44.23
C LEU A 395 42.32 17.61 44.97
N VAL A 396 42.78 16.35 45.16
CA VAL A 396 43.56 15.84 46.32
C VAL A 396 43.75 14.31 46.18
N GLY A 397 45.01 13.84 46.25
CA GLY A 397 45.51 12.59 46.89
C GLY A 397 44.92 11.21 46.51
N GLU A 398 45.66 10.10 46.50
CA GLU A 398 47.07 9.82 46.82
C GLU A 398 47.41 8.38 46.33
N GLY A 399 48.68 8.01 46.12
CA GLY A 399 49.10 6.59 46.05
C GLY A 399 49.37 5.95 44.66
N THR A 400 50.64 5.91 44.26
CA THR A 400 51.24 5.06 43.19
C THR A 400 52.19 4.02 43.86
N PRO A 401 53.11 3.25 43.21
CA PRO A 401 53.24 2.73 41.82
C PRO A 401 53.74 1.25 41.69
N ALA A 402 53.75 0.68 40.46
CA ALA A 402 54.83 -0.15 39.87
C ALA A 402 54.48 -0.50 38.41
N ARG A 403 55.24 -0.32 37.31
CA ARG A 403 56.68 -0.24 36.94
C ARG A 403 57.27 -1.54 36.33
N ARG A 404 57.41 -1.58 34.99
CA ARG A 404 58.55 -2.05 34.14
C ARG A 404 58.01 -2.15 32.69
N LYS A 405 58.49 -1.45 31.65
CA LYS A 405 59.85 -1.13 31.12
C LYS A 405 60.56 -2.31 30.43
N GLY A 406 60.49 -2.32 29.09
CA GLY A 406 61.33 -3.11 28.16
C GLY A 406 61.54 -2.32 26.87
N LYS A 407 62.78 -2.25 26.35
CA LYS A 407 63.20 -1.30 25.30
C LYS A 407 64.40 -1.84 24.53
N ALA A 408 64.29 -2.06 23.21
CA ALA A 408 65.43 -2.05 22.26
C ALA A 408 64.98 -2.21 20.77
N LYS A 409 65.77 -1.91 19.72
CA LYS A 409 66.78 -0.84 19.46
C LYS A 409 67.38 -1.00 18.03
N ARG A 410 67.45 0.07 17.21
CA ARG A 410 68.21 0.20 15.91
C ARG A 410 67.73 -0.72 14.76
N GLY A 411 67.89 -0.42 13.47
CA GLY A 411 68.63 0.61 12.72
C GLY A 411 69.35 -0.06 11.51
N ALA A 412 69.65 0.54 10.36
CA ALA A 412 69.53 1.92 9.86
C ALA A 412 69.73 1.95 8.30
N ALA A 413 69.45 3.09 7.64
CA ALA A 413 70.04 3.58 6.36
C ALA A 413 69.92 2.71 5.08
N ALA A 414 69.97 3.23 3.84
CA ALA A 414 69.73 4.55 3.23
C ALA A 414 69.67 4.34 1.69
N GLY A 415 69.15 5.30 0.91
CA GLY A 415 69.26 5.26 -0.57
C GLY A 415 68.15 6.00 -1.31
N GLU A 416 68.53 6.94 -2.18
CA GLU A 416 67.65 7.77 -3.00
C GLU A 416 67.18 7.04 -4.28
N GLY A 417 66.07 7.48 -4.89
CA GLY A 417 65.63 6.98 -6.21
C GLY A 417 64.30 7.56 -6.67
N SER A 418 64.26 8.11 -7.89
CA SER A 418 63.14 8.92 -8.41
C SER A 418 62.15 8.14 -9.28
N SER A 419 60.88 8.59 -9.24
CA SER A 419 59.89 8.61 -10.33
C SER A 419 59.21 7.32 -10.86
N THR A 420 57.87 7.45 -10.98
CA THR A 420 56.97 6.92 -12.03
C THR A 420 56.92 5.41 -12.33
N ALA A 421 55.83 4.75 -11.90
CA ALA A 421 54.98 3.89 -12.75
C ALA A 421 53.71 3.42 -12.01
N SER A 422 52.69 3.05 -12.78
CA SER A 422 51.32 2.63 -12.43
C SER A 422 51.16 1.56 -11.32
N PRO A 423 50.00 1.51 -10.61
CA PRO A 423 49.69 0.40 -9.70
C PRO A 423 49.41 -0.92 -10.44
N PRO A 424 49.96 -2.07 -9.99
CA PRO A 424 49.57 -3.39 -10.47
C PRO A 424 48.26 -3.88 -9.82
N ALA A 425 47.63 -4.88 -10.43
CA ALA A 425 46.35 -5.44 -10.02
C ALA A 425 46.37 -6.08 -8.61
N PRO A 426 45.25 -6.04 -7.85
CA PRO A 426 45.14 -6.71 -6.56
C PRO A 426 45.02 -8.23 -6.75
N GLN A 427 45.95 -8.99 -6.17
CA GLN A 427 45.84 -10.45 -6.11
C GLN A 427 44.83 -10.90 -5.04
N LEU A 428 44.22 -12.08 -5.25
CA LEU A 428 43.26 -12.68 -4.32
C LEU A 428 43.92 -13.06 -2.97
N GLY A 429 43.33 -12.55 -1.88
CA GLY A 429 43.40 -13.17 -0.55
C GLY A 429 42.01 -13.67 -0.16
N ARG A 430 41.89 -14.92 0.32
CA ARG A 430 40.62 -15.64 0.46
C ARG A 430 40.37 -16.13 1.89
N SER A 431 39.49 -15.46 2.63
CA SER A 431 38.73 -15.92 3.82
C SER A 431 37.81 -14.77 4.26
N ASP A 432 36.61 -14.94 4.80
CA ASP A 432 35.72 -16.11 4.84
C ASP A 432 34.25 -15.64 4.80
N ALA A 433 33.31 -16.56 4.62
CA ALA A 433 31.94 -16.23 4.21
C ALA A 433 31.09 -15.48 5.27
N ALA A 434 31.07 -14.14 5.15
CA ALA A 434 29.85 -13.37 5.36
C ALA A 434 29.25 -13.06 3.98
N ALA A 435 27.96 -13.32 3.79
CA ALA A 435 27.29 -13.03 2.52
C ALA A 435 27.33 -11.53 2.25
N ALA A 436 28.20 -11.11 1.32
CA ALA A 436 28.30 -9.72 0.90
C ALA A 436 26.93 -9.29 0.37
N ALA A 437 26.35 -8.26 0.99
CA ALA A 437 25.11 -7.67 0.50
C ALA A 437 25.37 -7.17 -0.93
N THR A 438 24.78 -7.86 -1.92
CA THR A 438 24.62 -7.31 -3.25
C THR A 438 23.81 -6.03 -3.08
N GLY A 439 24.49 -4.88 -3.22
CA GLY A 439 23.90 -3.56 -2.99
C GLY A 439 22.72 -3.35 -3.93
N LYS A 440 21.52 -3.65 -3.45
CA LYS A 440 20.28 -3.32 -4.13
C LYS A 440 20.12 -1.80 -4.09
N VAL A 441 19.51 -1.26 -5.12
CA VAL A 441 19.25 0.18 -5.21
C VAL A 441 17.75 0.37 -5.32
N ILE A 442 17.22 1.40 -4.64
CA ILE A 442 15.84 1.81 -4.83
C ILE A 442 15.70 2.43 -6.22
N VAL A 443 14.96 1.76 -7.10
CA VAL A 443 14.59 2.25 -8.43
C VAL A 443 13.10 2.59 -8.41
N LEU A 444 12.71 3.61 -9.17
CA LEU A 444 11.32 3.99 -9.37
C LEU A 444 10.77 3.36 -10.66
N SER A 445 9.58 2.77 -10.57
CA SER A 445 8.84 2.27 -11.73
C SER A 445 8.49 3.39 -12.73
N ASP A 446 7.83 3.02 -13.82
CA ASP A 446 7.24 3.98 -14.76
C ASP A 446 6.26 4.94 -14.06
N LEU A 447 5.57 4.47 -13.02
CA LEU A 447 4.58 5.23 -12.23
C LEU A 447 5.13 5.84 -10.94
N GLY A 448 6.41 5.64 -10.60
CA GLY A 448 7.03 6.22 -9.39
C GLY A 448 7.00 5.32 -8.17
N THR A 449 6.46 4.11 -8.28
CA THR A 449 6.49 3.14 -7.18
C THR A 449 7.91 2.63 -6.97
N LYS A 450 8.37 2.70 -5.72
CA LYS A 450 9.72 2.27 -5.32
C LYS A 450 9.83 0.75 -5.37
N LYS A 451 10.89 0.22 -5.97
CA LYS A 451 11.24 -1.20 -6.00
C LYS A 451 12.73 -1.36 -5.69
N LEU A 452 13.13 -2.42 -4.99
CA LEU A 452 14.54 -2.81 -4.93
C LEU A 452 14.94 -3.55 -6.22
N ALA A 453 16.00 -3.07 -6.86
CA ALA A 453 16.55 -3.66 -8.08
C ALA A 453 18.07 -3.89 -7.93
N THR A 454 18.64 -4.77 -8.75
CA THR A 454 20.10 -4.90 -8.86
C THR A 454 20.70 -3.69 -9.61
N PRO A 455 22.01 -3.40 -9.46
CA PRO A 455 22.66 -2.36 -10.26
C PRO A 455 22.57 -2.62 -11.77
N GLU A 456 22.51 -3.88 -12.19
CA GLU A 456 22.35 -4.30 -13.59
C GLU A 456 20.94 -4.02 -14.11
N GLU A 457 19.91 -4.36 -13.32
CA GLU A 457 18.50 -4.00 -13.61
C GLU A 457 18.31 -2.48 -13.68
N ALA A 458 19.02 -1.71 -12.85
CA ALA A 458 19.01 -0.24 -12.88
C ALA A 458 19.72 0.33 -14.13
N ALA A 459 20.83 -0.28 -14.56
CA ALA A 459 21.61 0.15 -15.72
C ALA A 459 20.93 -0.16 -17.07
N ALA A 460 20.08 -1.18 -17.14
CA ALA A 460 19.37 -1.60 -18.35
C ALA A 460 18.42 -0.55 -18.96
N SER A 461 18.20 0.59 -18.28
CA SER A 461 17.37 1.71 -18.77
C SER A 461 18.14 2.78 -19.57
N SER A 462 19.39 2.52 -20.02
CA SER A 462 20.31 3.54 -20.57
C SER A 462 20.85 3.26 -21.99
N SER A 463 20.02 2.80 -22.95
CA SER A 463 20.43 2.60 -24.36
C SER A 463 20.38 3.85 -25.25
N ALA A 464 19.77 4.95 -24.79
CA ALA A 464 19.53 6.14 -25.61
C ALA A 464 20.80 6.80 -26.19
N THR A 465 21.94 6.68 -25.49
CA THR A 465 23.22 7.23 -25.95
C THR A 465 23.77 6.44 -27.14
N ASP A 466 23.62 5.12 -27.13
CA ASP A 466 24.17 4.23 -28.16
C ASP A 466 23.41 4.36 -29.48
N HIS A 467 22.09 4.59 -29.40
CA HIS A 467 21.25 4.82 -30.58
C HIS A 467 21.61 6.13 -31.29
N LEU A 468 21.87 7.21 -30.54
CA LEU A 468 22.31 8.48 -31.13
C LEU A 468 23.70 8.36 -31.80
N GLN A 469 24.62 7.57 -31.23
CA GLN A 469 25.91 7.29 -31.86
C GLN A 469 25.75 6.47 -33.16
N MET A 470 24.77 5.56 -33.23
CA MET A 470 24.47 4.77 -34.44
C MET A 470 24.16 5.68 -35.64
N TRP A 471 23.33 6.72 -35.43
CA TRP A 471 23.00 7.70 -36.48
C TRP A 471 24.18 8.61 -36.89
N GLN A 472 25.18 8.77 -36.02
CA GLN A 472 26.40 9.54 -36.31
C GLN A 472 27.53 8.72 -36.97
N ALA A 473 27.42 7.39 -37.04
CA ALA A 473 28.45 6.52 -37.60
C ALA A 473 28.66 6.76 -39.12
N PRO A 474 29.89 6.66 -39.66
CA PRO A 474 30.17 6.94 -41.07
C PRO A 474 29.30 6.13 -42.06
N PRO A 475 28.90 6.72 -43.21
CA PRO A 475 28.12 6.03 -44.24
C PRO A 475 28.77 4.70 -44.66
N SER A 476 28.09 3.58 -44.44
CA SER A 476 28.58 2.27 -44.88
C SER A 476 27.44 1.30 -45.23
N ARG A 477 27.66 0.51 -46.29
CA ARG A 477 26.69 -0.49 -46.76
C ARG A 477 26.45 -1.63 -45.74
N LYS A 478 27.39 -1.82 -44.80
CA LYS A 478 27.29 -2.82 -43.72
C LYS A 478 26.38 -2.37 -42.57
N ALA A 479 26.37 -1.07 -42.24
CA ALA A 479 25.52 -0.53 -41.17
C ALA A 479 24.07 -0.25 -41.63
N LEU A 480 23.87 -0.02 -42.93
CA LEU A 480 22.57 0.37 -43.51
C LEU A 480 21.36 -0.51 -43.08
N PRO A 481 21.44 -1.86 -43.03
CA PRO A 481 20.30 -2.68 -42.62
C PRO A 481 19.81 -2.38 -41.19
N GLY A 482 20.74 -2.23 -40.23
CA GLY A 482 20.39 -1.91 -38.84
C GLY A 482 19.84 -0.49 -38.66
N LEU A 483 20.27 0.46 -39.51
CA LEU A 483 19.66 1.79 -39.56
C LEU A 483 18.22 1.76 -40.10
N LEU A 484 17.93 0.90 -41.08
CA LEU A 484 16.57 0.73 -41.61
C LEU A 484 15.65 0.01 -40.61
N GLU A 485 16.16 -1.01 -39.91
CA GLU A 485 15.47 -1.66 -38.79
C GLU A 485 15.15 -0.65 -37.68
N ARG A 486 16.14 0.18 -37.28
CA ARG A 486 15.92 1.23 -36.26
C ARG A 486 14.96 2.33 -36.73
N LEU A 487 14.94 2.68 -38.02
CA LEU A 487 13.93 3.59 -38.59
C LEU A 487 12.51 3.01 -38.42
N ASP A 488 12.34 1.71 -38.66
CA ASP A 488 11.06 1.04 -38.47
C ASP A 488 10.67 0.96 -36.97
N GLU A 489 11.61 0.69 -36.07
CA GLU A 489 11.37 0.78 -34.62
C GLU A 489 10.97 2.20 -34.17
N LEU A 490 11.61 3.24 -34.69
CA LEU A 490 11.26 4.63 -34.38
C LEU A 490 9.81 4.95 -34.78
N LEU A 491 9.34 4.42 -35.90
CA LEU A 491 7.95 4.55 -36.38
C LEU A 491 6.91 3.79 -35.53
N GLN A 492 7.34 2.87 -34.66
CA GLN A 492 6.48 2.16 -33.69
C GLN A 492 6.39 2.86 -32.33
N PHE A 493 6.91 4.09 -32.18
CA PHE A 493 6.88 4.79 -30.90
C PHE A 493 5.46 5.02 -30.38
N ASP A 494 5.14 4.38 -29.26
CA ASP A 494 3.83 4.45 -28.61
C ASP A 494 3.64 5.79 -27.86
N LEU A 495 3.39 6.83 -28.64
CA LEU A 495 3.04 8.18 -28.18
C LEU A 495 1.75 8.17 -27.34
N ARG A 496 0.84 7.24 -27.64
CA ARG A 496 -0.48 7.11 -27.02
C ARG A 496 -0.38 6.54 -25.60
N ALA A 497 0.52 5.59 -25.36
CA ALA A 497 0.88 5.18 -24.01
C ALA A 497 1.48 6.34 -23.19
N GLN A 498 2.29 7.22 -23.80
CA GLN A 498 2.81 8.40 -23.08
C GLN A 498 1.68 9.37 -22.69
N GLN A 499 0.71 9.61 -23.56
CA GLN A 499 -0.49 10.40 -23.26
C GLN A 499 -1.38 9.76 -22.18
N SER A 500 -1.50 8.43 -22.20
CA SER A 500 -2.22 7.67 -21.17
C SER A 500 -1.55 7.78 -19.80
N ALA A 501 -0.22 7.69 -19.73
CA ALA A 501 0.54 7.89 -18.49
C ALA A 501 0.36 9.33 -17.94
N VAL A 502 0.38 10.35 -18.81
CA VAL A 502 0.06 11.75 -18.42
C VAL A 502 -1.37 11.90 -17.90
N SER A 503 -2.31 11.10 -18.42
CA SER A 503 -3.71 11.12 -17.98
C SER A 503 -3.87 10.45 -16.62
N GLN A 504 -3.18 9.32 -16.39
CA GLN A 504 -3.11 8.65 -15.08
C GLN A 504 -2.46 9.54 -14.01
N ALA A 505 -1.36 10.23 -14.34
CA ALA A 505 -0.64 11.13 -13.42
C ALA A 505 -1.53 12.19 -12.75
N ARG A 506 -2.62 12.61 -13.41
CA ARG A 506 -3.59 13.59 -12.87
C ARG A 506 -4.40 13.08 -11.66
N GLN A 507 -4.43 11.77 -11.44
CA GLN A 507 -5.18 11.11 -10.36
C GLN A 507 -4.26 10.49 -9.30
N MET A 508 -2.94 10.64 -9.48
CA MET A 508 -1.91 10.07 -8.61
C MET A 508 -1.44 11.07 -7.55
N LYS A 509 -0.85 10.55 -6.47
CA LYS A 509 -0.07 11.28 -5.48
C LYS A 509 0.86 12.31 -6.17
N PRO A 510 0.94 13.57 -5.71
CA PRO A 510 1.62 14.65 -6.44
C PRO A 510 3.10 14.38 -6.77
N ASP A 511 3.81 13.67 -5.90
CA ASP A 511 5.22 13.33 -6.09
C ASP A 511 5.43 12.32 -7.22
N ASP A 512 4.53 11.35 -7.31
CA ASP A 512 4.56 10.31 -8.34
C ASP A 512 4.06 10.87 -9.68
N ALA A 513 3.05 11.75 -9.63
CA ALA A 513 2.60 12.51 -10.78
C ALA A 513 3.76 13.34 -11.38
N GLU A 514 4.53 14.05 -10.55
CA GLU A 514 5.72 14.79 -11.03
C GLU A 514 6.79 13.84 -11.62
N HIS A 515 7.05 12.69 -10.99
CA HIS A 515 7.98 11.68 -11.55
C HIS A 515 7.52 11.16 -12.92
N VAL A 516 6.27 10.76 -13.06
CA VAL A 516 5.68 10.31 -14.34
C VAL A 516 5.80 11.40 -15.40
N LEU A 517 5.43 12.64 -15.07
CA LEU A 517 5.52 13.77 -15.99
C LEU A 517 6.96 14.02 -16.43
N ASN A 518 7.92 14.05 -15.49
CA ASN A 518 9.35 14.20 -15.82
C ASN A 518 9.87 13.05 -16.71
N ARG A 519 9.47 11.80 -16.43
CA ARG A 519 9.85 10.61 -17.21
C ARG A 519 9.27 10.64 -18.62
N VAL A 520 8.00 11.01 -18.78
CA VAL A 520 7.35 11.18 -20.09
C VAL A 520 7.98 12.33 -20.87
N ILE A 521 8.17 13.50 -20.26
CA ILE A 521 8.87 14.64 -20.89
C ILE A 521 10.24 14.21 -21.41
N LYS A 522 11.04 13.53 -20.58
CA LYS A 522 12.36 13.02 -20.98
C LYS A 522 12.28 12.02 -22.14
N ARG A 523 11.35 11.06 -22.10
CA ARG A 523 11.13 10.10 -23.21
C ARG A 523 10.78 10.80 -24.51
N LEU A 524 9.82 11.74 -24.49
CA LEU A 524 9.42 12.50 -25.68
C LEU A 524 10.59 13.36 -26.21
N GLN A 525 11.37 13.98 -25.33
CA GLN A 525 12.57 14.74 -25.73
C GLN A 525 13.62 13.84 -26.39
N THR A 526 13.98 12.70 -25.76
CA THR A 526 14.92 11.72 -26.32
C THR A 526 14.45 11.20 -27.68
N GLN A 527 13.16 10.84 -27.80
CA GLN A 527 12.58 10.37 -29.05
C GLN A 527 12.62 11.45 -30.14
N SER A 528 12.31 12.71 -29.81
CA SER A 528 12.43 13.85 -30.74
C SER A 528 13.86 14.00 -31.25
N SER A 529 14.85 13.97 -30.36
CA SER A 529 16.26 14.10 -30.74
C SER A 529 16.75 12.91 -31.58
N GLU A 530 16.29 11.69 -31.31
CA GLU A 530 16.64 10.52 -32.14
C GLU A 530 15.98 10.58 -33.52
N ILE A 531 14.72 11.04 -33.61
CA ILE A 531 14.03 11.30 -34.89
C ILE A 531 14.78 12.36 -35.71
N GLU A 532 15.15 13.49 -35.11
CA GLU A 532 15.91 14.56 -35.76
C GLU A 532 17.26 14.04 -36.29
N ALA A 533 17.97 13.22 -35.49
CA ALA A 533 19.22 12.58 -35.91
C ALA A 533 19.02 11.55 -37.05
N CYS A 534 17.95 10.75 -37.00
CA CYS A 534 17.58 9.77 -38.01
C CYS A 534 17.27 10.42 -39.36
N VAL A 535 16.45 11.46 -39.37
CA VAL A 535 16.12 12.24 -40.57
C VAL A 535 17.39 12.84 -41.19
N ALA A 536 18.19 13.56 -40.41
CA ALA A 536 19.43 14.17 -40.88
C ALA A 536 20.44 13.12 -41.40
N ALA A 537 20.47 11.93 -40.78
CA ALA A 537 21.31 10.82 -41.22
C ALA A 537 20.88 10.24 -42.57
N LEU A 538 19.58 10.03 -42.80
CA LEU A 538 19.07 9.40 -44.02
C LEU A 538 18.94 10.39 -45.19
N GLU A 539 18.76 11.68 -44.92
CA GLU A 539 18.82 12.76 -45.92
C GLU A 539 20.27 13.09 -46.35
N GLU A 540 21.30 12.58 -45.66
CA GLU A 540 22.69 12.76 -46.08
C GLU A 540 22.93 12.15 -47.48
N PRO A 541 23.39 12.93 -48.49
CA PRO A 541 23.51 12.44 -49.87
C PRO A 541 24.38 11.18 -50.03
N ARG A 542 25.39 11.01 -49.16
CA ARG A 542 26.28 9.84 -49.17
C ARG A 542 25.60 8.56 -48.69
N ARG A 543 24.60 8.67 -47.80
CA ARG A 543 23.78 7.54 -47.33
C ARG A 543 22.62 7.27 -48.28
N GLY A 544 21.99 8.30 -48.83
CA GLY A 544 21.01 8.15 -49.91
C GLY A 544 21.57 7.35 -51.10
N GLY A 545 22.83 7.60 -51.47
CA GLY A 545 23.55 6.83 -52.51
C GLY A 545 23.87 5.36 -52.18
N LEU A 546 23.60 4.88 -50.95
CA LEU A 546 23.74 3.46 -50.58
C LEU A 546 22.44 2.67 -50.72
N LEU A 547 21.29 3.36 -50.86
CA LEU A 547 19.98 2.73 -51.05
C LEU A 547 19.86 2.15 -52.46
N THR A 548 19.16 1.03 -52.58
CA THR A 548 18.76 0.50 -53.90
C THR A 548 17.58 1.32 -54.46
N ALA A 549 17.40 1.30 -55.78
CA ALA A 549 16.31 2.05 -56.44
C ALA A 549 14.90 1.68 -55.93
N ALA A 550 14.71 0.47 -55.41
CA ALA A 550 13.46 0.04 -54.79
C ALA A 550 13.27 0.59 -53.36
N GLN A 551 14.35 0.83 -52.62
CA GLN A 551 14.30 1.33 -51.23
C GLN A 551 14.15 2.85 -51.15
N VAL A 552 14.59 3.61 -52.17
CA VAL A 552 14.53 5.08 -52.15
C VAL A 552 13.10 5.61 -51.92
N PRO A 553 12.04 5.14 -52.61
CA PRO A 553 10.67 5.57 -52.35
C PRO A 553 10.18 5.21 -50.94
N GLU A 554 10.46 3.99 -50.48
CA GLU A 554 10.05 3.47 -49.17
C GLU A 554 10.67 4.27 -48.02
N VAL A 555 11.99 4.50 -48.09
CA VAL A 555 12.72 5.29 -47.08
C VAL A 555 12.25 6.75 -47.09
N HIS A 556 11.95 7.32 -48.25
CA HIS A 556 11.41 8.67 -48.34
C HIS A 556 10.02 8.79 -47.68
N GLU A 557 9.11 7.83 -47.92
CA GLU A 557 7.81 7.78 -47.26
C GLU A 557 7.94 7.65 -45.74
N LYS A 558 8.83 6.76 -45.28
CA LYS A 558 9.16 6.58 -43.85
C LYS A 558 9.71 7.87 -43.23
N ILE A 559 10.62 8.58 -43.89
CA ILE A 559 11.15 9.89 -43.43
C ILE A 559 10.02 10.93 -43.29
N VAL A 560 9.15 11.08 -44.29
CA VAL A 560 8.03 12.04 -44.24
C VAL A 560 7.06 11.72 -43.09
N ARG A 561 6.79 10.43 -42.85
CA ARG A 561 6.00 9.99 -41.69
C ARG A 561 6.72 10.28 -40.36
N LEU A 562 8.03 10.05 -40.31
CA LEU A 562 8.86 10.28 -39.13
C LEU A 562 8.96 11.78 -38.78
N GLN A 563 9.13 12.66 -39.76
CA GLN A 563 9.14 14.13 -39.56
C GLN A 563 7.82 14.65 -38.96
N ARG A 564 6.68 14.13 -39.44
CA ARG A 564 5.35 14.45 -38.89
C ARG A 564 5.24 14.02 -37.43
N MET A 565 5.62 12.77 -37.13
CA MET A 565 5.60 12.22 -35.78
C MET A 565 6.57 12.96 -34.84
N GLY A 566 7.78 13.28 -35.30
CA GLY A 566 8.76 14.07 -34.54
C GLY A 566 8.23 15.46 -34.18
N SER A 567 7.56 16.14 -35.12
CA SER A 567 6.90 17.42 -34.85
C SER A 567 5.81 17.30 -33.78
N GLU A 568 5.02 16.23 -33.80
CA GLU A 568 3.98 15.96 -32.80
C GLU A 568 4.58 15.65 -31.42
N VAL A 569 5.57 14.75 -31.36
CA VAL A 569 6.32 14.37 -30.15
C VAL A 569 6.98 15.60 -29.52
N GLN A 570 7.65 16.44 -30.31
CA GLN A 570 8.31 17.65 -29.83
C GLN A 570 7.30 18.69 -29.32
N GLY A 571 6.16 18.85 -30.02
CA GLY A 571 5.06 19.72 -29.61
C GLY A 571 4.43 19.27 -28.28
N GLN A 572 4.22 17.97 -28.11
CA GLN A 572 3.72 17.39 -26.86
C GLN A 572 4.74 17.54 -25.72
N ALA A 573 6.03 17.30 -25.97
CA ALA A 573 7.08 17.52 -24.97
C ALA A 573 7.11 18.97 -24.45
N LYS A 574 7.03 19.95 -25.35
CA LYS A 574 6.97 21.40 -25.02
C LYS A 574 5.70 21.75 -24.24
N SER A 575 4.54 21.32 -24.73
CA SER A 575 3.23 21.56 -24.10
C SER A 575 3.16 20.95 -22.69
N LEU A 576 3.64 19.72 -22.53
CA LEU A 576 3.66 19.02 -21.24
C LEU A 576 4.65 19.66 -20.26
N SER A 577 5.83 20.07 -20.73
CA SER A 577 6.81 20.79 -19.90
C SER A 577 6.24 22.10 -19.36
N ALA A 578 5.57 22.88 -20.21
CA ALA A 578 4.91 24.13 -19.80
C ALA A 578 3.75 23.89 -18.82
N ARG A 579 3.00 22.79 -18.98
CA ARG A 579 1.85 22.45 -18.12
C ARG A 579 2.21 21.67 -16.86
N LYS A 580 3.45 21.19 -16.70
CA LYS A 580 3.85 20.30 -15.60
C LYS A 580 3.46 20.86 -14.23
N ALA A 581 3.88 22.09 -13.93
CA ALA A 581 3.61 22.72 -12.65
C ALA A 581 2.11 22.86 -12.34
N ALA A 582 1.30 23.18 -13.36
CA ALA A 582 -0.15 23.30 -13.22
C ALA A 582 -0.83 21.94 -12.98
N ILE A 583 -0.40 20.88 -13.68
CA ILE A 583 -0.88 19.50 -13.44
C ILE A 583 -0.49 19.03 -12.03
N THR A 584 0.77 19.22 -11.63
CA THR A 584 1.25 18.84 -10.29
C THR A 584 0.54 19.64 -9.19
N SER A 585 0.25 20.93 -9.41
CA SER A 585 -0.58 21.76 -8.51
C SER A 585 -2.00 21.21 -8.41
N ASP A 586 -2.65 20.89 -9.53
CA ASP A 586 -3.98 20.28 -9.54
C ASP A 586 -4.03 18.96 -8.76
N CYS A 587 -3.03 18.09 -8.93
CA CYS A 587 -2.92 16.87 -8.12
C CYS A 587 -2.85 17.20 -6.61
N MET A 588 -2.08 18.22 -6.19
CA MET A 588 -2.02 18.64 -4.78
C MET A 588 -3.36 19.19 -4.27
N LYS A 589 -4.14 19.87 -5.12
CA LYS A 589 -5.47 20.41 -4.78
C LYS A 589 -6.53 19.32 -4.62
N THR A 590 -6.43 18.21 -5.36
CA THR A 590 -7.42 17.12 -5.37
C THR A 590 -7.01 15.88 -4.57
N TYR A 591 -5.76 15.80 -4.08
CA TYR A 591 -5.27 14.61 -3.40
C TYR A 591 -6.00 14.34 -2.08
N ALA A 592 -6.56 13.14 -1.95
CA ALA A 592 -7.35 12.71 -0.78
C ALA A 592 -6.57 12.70 0.55
N PHE A 593 -5.24 12.72 0.49
CA PHE A 593 -4.35 12.67 1.67
C PHE A 593 -3.52 13.95 1.81
N PRO A 594 -4.14 15.11 2.12
CA PRO A 594 -3.42 16.38 2.22
C PRO A 594 -2.32 16.34 3.29
N SER A 595 -1.25 17.11 3.07
CA SER A 595 -0.08 17.13 3.94
C SER A 595 0.53 18.53 4.04
N GLN A 596 1.31 18.79 5.09
CA GLN A 596 2.02 20.07 5.23
C GLN A 596 2.91 20.38 4.02
N LYS A 597 3.58 19.36 3.44
CA LYS A 597 4.43 19.52 2.26
C LYS A 597 3.66 20.15 1.09
N TYR A 598 2.51 19.57 0.76
CA TYR A 598 1.69 20.04 -0.35
C TYR A 598 1.04 21.40 -0.04
N LEU A 599 0.60 21.64 1.20
CA LEU A 599 0.08 22.96 1.61
C LEU A 599 1.13 24.07 1.58
N VAL A 600 2.41 23.78 1.88
CA VAL A 600 3.52 24.74 1.72
C VAL A 600 3.73 25.06 0.24
N GLN A 601 3.74 24.04 -0.63
CA GLN A 601 3.92 24.21 -2.07
C GLN A 601 2.77 24.99 -2.71
N LEU A 602 1.52 24.63 -2.42
CA LEU A 602 0.32 25.36 -2.88
C LEU A 602 0.33 26.81 -2.38
N ARG A 603 0.70 27.07 -1.12
CA ARG A 603 0.80 28.46 -0.63
C ARG A 603 1.90 29.25 -1.35
N ALA A 604 3.07 28.66 -1.56
CA ALA A 604 4.17 29.31 -2.29
C ALA A 604 3.83 29.61 -3.76
N ALA A 605 2.95 28.81 -4.37
CA ALA A 605 2.42 29.03 -5.71
C ALA A 605 1.24 30.02 -5.78
N GLY A 606 0.72 30.50 -4.65
CA GLY A 606 -0.51 31.34 -4.62
C GLY A 606 -1.81 30.55 -4.88
N GLU A 607 -1.76 29.23 -4.77
CA GLU A 607 -2.82 28.28 -5.15
C GLU A 607 -3.79 27.95 -4.00
N LEU A 608 -3.65 28.63 -2.86
CA LEU A 608 -4.62 28.65 -1.76
C LEU A 608 -5.24 30.05 -1.69
N ALA A 609 -6.57 30.12 -1.71
CA ALA A 609 -7.31 31.36 -1.51
C ALA A 609 -7.19 31.86 -0.05
N SER A 610 -7.76 33.03 0.22
CA SER A 610 -7.80 33.61 1.57
C SER A 610 -8.33 32.59 2.57
N VAL A 611 -7.59 32.45 3.67
CA VAL A 611 -7.88 31.48 4.73
C VAL A 611 -9.00 32.03 5.60
N ASP A 612 -10.09 31.29 5.76
CA ASP A 612 -11.18 31.67 6.67
C ASP A 612 -10.64 31.80 8.11
N PRO A 613 -11.13 32.75 8.92
CA PRO A 613 -10.69 32.88 10.30
C PRO A 613 -10.99 31.59 11.10
N PRO A 614 -10.10 31.20 12.04
CA PRO A 614 -10.30 30.01 12.85
C PRO A 614 -11.63 30.06 13.61
N ARG A 615 -12.42 28.98 13.50
CA ARG A 615 -13.74 28.86 14.11
C ARG A 615 -13.75 27.80 15.20
N ALA A 616 -14.14 28.17 16.41
CA ALA A 616 -14.43 27.22 17.48
C ALA A 616 -15.71 26.41 17.20
N LEU A 617 -15.67 25.10 17.45
CA LEU A 617 -16.80 24.21 17.10
C LEU A 617 -17.99 24.26 18.07
N LYS A 618 -17.81 24.66 19.33
CA LYS A 618 -18.85 24.66 20.37
C LYS A 618 -19.08 26.04 21.03
N GLY A 619 -18.65 27.12 20.36
CA GLY A 619 -18.52 28.45 20.96
C GLY A 619 -17.13 28.66 21.57
N GLU A 620 -16.86 29.85 22.10
CA GLU A 620 -15.57 30.18 22.73
C GLU A 620 -15.71 30.46 24.24
N PRO A 621 -14.67 30.22 25.06
CA PRO A 621 -13.38 29.60 24.70
C PRO A 621 -13.45 28.07 24.54
N GLU A 622 -12.61 27.50 23.69
CA GLU A 622 -12.65 26.07 23.32
C GLU A 622 -11.25 25.50 23.03
N THR A 623 -11.15 24.18 22.96
CA THR A 623 -9.94 23.37 22.74
C THR A 623 -9.75 22.92 21.30
N LEU A 624 -10.76 23.08 20.43
CA LEU A 624 -10.78 22.60 19.05
C LEU A 624 -11.33 23.67 18.10
N PHE A 625 -10.50 24.03 17.11
CA PHE A 625 -10.80 25.00 16.07
C PHE A 625 -10.64 24.38 14.68
N GLU A 626 -11.52 24.77 13.76
CA GLU A 626 -11.39 24.45 12.33
C GLU A 626 -10.99 25.71 11.54
N ILE A 627 -10.19 25.51 10.50
CA ILE A 627 -9.85 26.51 9.48
C ILE A 627 -10.16 25.88 8.12
N LYS A 628 -10.94 26.58 7.29
CA LYS A 628 -11.15 26.20 5.89
C LYS A 628 -9.98 26.68 5.05
N LEU A 629 -9.37 25.78 4.29
CA LEU A 629 -8.44 26.10 3.21
C LEU A 629 -9.15 25.81 1.89
N GLN A 630 -9.50 26.86 1.14
CA GLN A 630 -10.07 26.72 -0.19
C GLN A 630 -8.93 26.82 -1.23
N PRO A 631 -8.60 25.76 -1.98
CA PRO A 631 -7.65 25.90 -3.08
C PRO A 631 -8.29 26.68 -4.23
N MET A 632 -7.43 27.34 -5.02
CA MET A 632 -7.82 27.99 -6.28
C MET A 632 -8.39 26.97 -7.27
N ALA A 633 -9.08 27.46 -8.31
CA ALA A 633 -9.59 26.62 -9.38
C ALA A 633 -8.48 25.72 -9.98
N LEU A 634 -8.88 24.54 -10.43
CA LEU A 634 -8.02 23.62 -11.18
C LEU A 634 -7.71 24.20 -12.56
N SER A 635 -6.70 23.68 -13.26
CA SER A 635 -6.33 24.12 -14.63
C SER A 635 -7.43 23.93 -15.68
N ASN A 636 -8.50 23.18 -15.36
CA ASN A 636 -9.69 23.02 -16.20
C ASN A 636 -10.86 23.95 -15.79
N GLY A 637 -10.64 24.86 -14.84
CA GLY A 637 -11.66 25.79 -14.31
C GLY A 637 -12.58 25.21 -13.22
N ALA A 638 -12.51 23.91 -12.93
CA ALA A 638 -13.32 23.32 -11.86
C ALA A 638 -12.85 23.80 -10.48
N THR A 639 -13.77 24.05 -9.56
CA THR A 639 -13.43 24.41 -8.17
C THR A 639 -13.15 23.14 -7.36
N PRO A 640 -11.95 22.96 -6.79
CA PRO A 640 -11.66 21.80 -5.96
C PRO A 640 -12.38 21.89 -4.61
N ARG A 641 -12.63 20.73 -4.01
CA ARG A 641 -13.16 20.64 -2.65
C ARG A 641 -12.17 21.25 -1.63
N PRO A 642 -12.66 21.88 -0.56
CA PRO A 642 -11.79 22.48 0.44
C PRO A 642 -11.00 21.44 1.25
N MET A 643 -9.97 21.90 1.94
CA MET A 643 -9.28 21.15 2.98
C MET A 643 -9.55 21.78 4.35
N TRP A 644 -9.56 20.96 5.40
CA TRP A 644 -9.92 21.37 6.75
C TRP A 644 -8.77 21.16 7.71
N VAL A 645 -8.25 22.25 8.25
CA VAL A 645 -7.20 22.23 9.28
C VAL A 645 -7.86 22.25 10.65
N HIS A 646 -7.54 21.24 11.46
CA HIS A 646 -7.98 21.13 12.85
C HIS A 646 -6.82 21.45 13.78
N ILE A 647 -7.06 22.38 14.70
CA ILE A 647 -6.12 22.80 15.74
C ILE A 647 -6.70 22.37 17.09
N HIS A 648 -5.96 21.51 17.79
CA HIS A 648 -6.27 21.12 19.17
C HIS A 648 -5.29 21.79 20.13
N THR A 649 -5.81 22.48 21.15
CA THR A 649 -5.02 23.05 22.26
C THR A 649 -5.21 22.22 23.53
N LYS A 650 -4.24 22.31 24.45
CA LYS A 650 -4.27 21.57 25.74
C LYS A 650 -5.25 22.15 26.76
N ARG A 651 -5.69 23.40 26.56
CA ARG A 651 -6.63 24.14 27.40
C ARG A 651 -7.56 24.97 26.51
N PRO A 652 -8.77 25.33 26.98
CA PRO A 652 -9.64 26.26 26.28
C PRO A 652 -8.93 27.61 26.05
N VAL A 653 -9.10 28.15 24.84
CA VAL A 653 -8.58 29.45 24.39
C VAL A 653 -9.62 30.14 23.52
N HIS A 654 -9.39 31.41 23.18
CA HIS A 654 -10.12 32.11 22.11
C HIS A 654 -9.39 32.00 20.79
N ALA A 655 -10.09 32.05 19.65
CA ALA A 655 -9.46 31.85 18.34
C ALA A 655 -8.40 32.92 18.01
N TRP A 656 -8.57 34.15 18.52
CA TRP A 656 -7.57 35.23 18.38
C TRP A 656 -6.24 34.92 19.09
N GLN A 657 -6.24 34.05 20.11
CA GLN A 657 -5.04 33.67 20.85
C GLN A 657 -4.18 32.66 20.07
N LEU A 658 -4.76 31.91 19.13
CA LEU A 658 -4.08 30.80 18.45
C LEU A 658 -2.80 31.22 17.72
N ALA A 659 -2.76 32.43 17.17
CA ALA A 659 -1.59 32.97 16.48
C ALA A 659 -0.40 33.26 17.42
N THR A 660 -0.66 33.52 18.72
CA THR A 660 0.35 33.90 19.72
C THR A 660 0.73 32.76 20.69
N LEU A 661 0.00 31.64 20.69
CA LEU A 661 0.33 30.46 21.50
C LEU A 661 1.73 29.91 21.17
N GLY A 662 2.46 29.46 22.20
CA GLY A 662 3.70 28.70 22.04
C GLY A 662 3.42 27.24 21.64
N ASP A 663 4.34 26.61 20.91
CA ASP A 663 4.18 25.26 20.36
C ASP A 663 3.79 24.18 21.39
N ARG A 664 4.17 24.38 22.67
CA ARG A 664 3.83 23.47 23.78
C ARG A 664 2.35 23.52 24.20
N GLU A 665 1.61 24.57 23.85
CA GLU A 665 0.18 24.74 24.17
C GLU A 665 -0.72 23.92 23.23
N PHE A 666 -0.19 23.52 22.08
CA PHE A 666 -0.89 22.68 21.10
C PHE A 666 -0.82 21.22 21.54
N ALA A 667 -1.96 20.53 21.45
CA ALA A 667 -2.07 19.09 21.66
C ALA A 667 -1.84 18.33 20.34
N ALA A 668 -2.45 18.81 19.24
CA ALA A 668 -2.26 18.28 17.89
C ALA A 668 -2.71 19.29 16.83
N CYS A 669 -2.07 19.29 15.68
CA CYS A 669 -2.55 19.98 14.48
C CYS A 669 -2.54 19.01 13.29
N HIS A 670 -3.62 18.99 12.50
CA HIS A 670 -3.71 18.14 11.31
C HIS A 670 -4.63 18.71 10.24
N VAL A 671 -4.46 18.28 8.99
CA VAL A 671 -5.35 18.57 7.86
C VAL A 671 -6.12 17.31 7.44
N LYS A 672 -7.36 17.51 6.95
CA LYS A 672 -8.21 16.51 6.27
C LYS A 672 -8.73 17.06 4.95
N SER A 673 -9.19 16.18 4.05
CA SER A 673 -10.01 16.58 2.90
C SER A 673 -11.45 16.91 3.31
N ASP A 674 -12.25 17.47 2.41
CA ASP A 674 -13.67 17.77 2.65
C ASP A 674 -14.49 16.50 2.92
N GLU A 675 -14.18 15.39 2.23
CA GLU A 675 -14.84 14.09 2.43
C GLU A 675 -14.65 13.57 3.85
N GLN A 676 -13.53 13.93 4.50
CA GLN A 676 -13.17 13.49 5.84
C GLN A 676 -13.47 14.54 6.91
N ARG A 677 -14.10 15.66 6.53
CA ARG A 677 -14.57 16.70 7.45
C ARG A 677 -15.66 16.14 8.36
N GLY A 678 -15.59 16.42 9.65
CA GLY A 678 -16.54 15.88 10.64
C GLY A 678 -16.32 14.41 11.00
N TYR A 679 -15.58 13.62 10.20
CA TYR A 679 -15.19 12.27 10.62
C TYR A 679 -14.28 12.37 11.85
N ASN A 680 -14.69 11.74 12.93
CA ASN A 680 -14.02 11.75 14.23
C ASN A 680 -13.98 10.32 14.81
N GLN A 681 -13.47 10.14 16.03
CA GLN A 681 -13.41 8.81 16.62
C GLN A 681 -14.79 8.15 16.76
N HIS A 682 -15.85 8.90 17.06
CA HIS A 682 -17.20 8.35 17.12
C HIS A 682 -17.72 7.92 15.75
N TRP A 683 -17.39 8.64 14.67
CA TRP A 683 -17.70 8.23 13.30
C TRP A 683 -16.94 6.95 12.91
N GLN A 684 -15.65 6.84 13.27
CA GLN A 684 -14.89 5.59 13.05
C GLN A 684 -15.48 4.44 13.85
N ASN A 685 -15.87 4.68 15.11
CA ASN A 685 -16.52 3.68 15.96
C ASN A 685 -17.93 3.30 15.45
N ALA A 686 -18.67 4.21 14.81
CA ALA A 686 -19.97 3.94 14.21
C ALA A 686 -19.83 3.12 12.91
N ARG A 687 -18.86 3.47 12.04
CA ARG A 687 -18.54 2.69 10.85
C ARG A 687 -17.99 1.29 11.20
N ALA A 688 -17.20 1.19 12.26
CA ALA A 688 -16.82 -0.08 12.89
C ALA A 688 -18.05 -0.90 13.31
N ALA A 689 -19.00 -0.29 14.03
CA ALA A 689 -20.25 -0.94 14.45
C ALA A 689 -21.17 -1.35 13.27
N GLU A 690 -21.12 -0.65 12.14
CA GLU A 690 -21.78 -1.03 10.87
C GLU A 690 -20.99 -2.08 10.05
N GLY A 691 -19.76 -2.38 10.47
CA GLY A 691 -18.88 -3.37 9.86
C GLY A 691 -17.89 -2.86 8.81
N HIS A 692 -17.90 -1.55 8.54
CA HIS A 692 -16.85 -0.84 7.82
C HIS A 692 -15.69 -0.51 8.78
N GLU A 693 -15.11 -1.55 9.38
CA GLU A 693 -13.99 -1.41 10.30
C GLU A 693 -12.70 -1.09 9.54
N ASN A 694 -11.82 -0.30 10.15
CA ASN A 694 -10.58 0.20 9.56
C ASN A 694 -10.75 1.27 8.46
N VAL A 695 -11.84 2.06 8.47
CA VAL A 695 -11.81 3.37 7.79
C VAL A 695 -10.86 4.32 8.55
N VAL A 696 -9.59 4.30 8.16
CA VAL A 696 -8.54 5.19 8.68
C VAL A 696 -8.82 6.59 8.15
N ILE A 697 -9.26 7.49 9.03
CA ILE A 697 -9.30 8.92 8.71
C ILE A 697 -7.85 9.39 8.56
N HIS A 698 -7.49 9.89 7.38
CA HIS A 698 -6.20 10.54 7.19
C HIS A 698 -6.14 11.82 8.03
N ARG A 699 -5.04 11.99 8.76
CA ARG A 699 -4.81 13.17 9.59
C ARG A 699 -3.42 13.70 9.24
N GLY A 700 -3.33 14.43 8.14
CA GLY A 700 -2.07 14.98 7.64
C GLY A 700 -1.43 15.87 8.69
N LYS A 701 -0.39 15.38 9.37
CA LYS A 701 0.21 16.07 10.52
C LYS A 701 0.75 17.44 10.12
N LEU A 702 0.38 18.47 10.86
CA LEU A 702 0.90 19.82 10.72
C LEU A 702 1.71 20.21 11.97
N THR A 703 2.72 21.05 11.79
CA THR A 703 3.41 21.67 12.93
C THR A 703 2.59 22.85 13.47
N PRO A 704 2.66 23.15 14.78
CA PRO A 704 2.08 24.36 15.35
C PRO A 704 2.59 25.64 14.66
N ALA A 705 3.87 25.68 14.32
CA ALA A 705 4.47 26.77 13.53
C ALA A 705 3.77 26.98 12.16
N PHE A 706 3.49 25.92 11.40
CA PHE A 706 2.78 26.03 10.12
C PHE A 706 1.33 26.51 10.31
N CYS A 707 0.67 26.07 11.39
CA CYS A 707 -0.71 26.50 11.70
C CYS A 707 -0.77 27.98 12.07
N ARG A 708 0.14 28.47 12.93
CA ARG A 708 0.26 29.92 13.21
C ARG A 708 0.55 30.71 11.95
N SER A 709 1.41 30.18 11.07
CA SER A 709 1.68 30.79 9.76
C SER A 709 0.43 30.91 8.88
N LEU A 710 -0.55 29.99 8.94
CA LEU A 710 -1.84 30.19 8.24
C LEU A 710 -2.61 31.38 8.82
N LEU A 711 -2.66 31.49 10.15
CA LEU A 711 -3.38 32.54 10.87
C LEU A 711 -2.79 33.94 10.64
N SER A 712 -1.47 34.04 10.55
CA SER A 712 -0.77 35.29 10.21
C SER A 712 -0.99 35.74 8.77
N THR A 713 -1.39 34.84 7.85
CA THR A 713 -1.68 35.19 6.44
C THR A 713 -3.17 35.45 6.18
N ALA A 714 -4.07 34.84 6.96
CA ALA A 714 -5.51 35.17 6.97
C ALA A 714 -5.78 36.64 7.33
N ALA A 715 -4.79 37.31 7.94
CA ALA A 715 -4.87 38.67 8.41
C ALA A 715 -3.91 39.57 7.63
N GLY A 716 -4.43 40.41 6.73
CA GLY A 716 -3.67 41.45 6.02
C GLY A 716 -3.14 42.59 6.93
N GLN A 717 -3.32 42.43 8.24
CA GLN A 717 -2.81 43.22 9.36
C GLN A 717 -2.55 42.23 10.51
N PRO A 718 -1.54 42.43 11.37
CA PRO A 718 -1.48 41.68 12.62
C PRO A 718 -2.76 41.96 13.42
N TRP A 719 -3.43 40.91 13.93
CA TRP A 719 -4.61 41.05 14.78
C TRP A 719 -4.23 41.90 16.00
N GLN A 720 -4.65 43.16 16.01
CA GLN A 720 -4.48 44.00 17.19
C GLN A 720 -5.35 43.42 18.32
N PRO A 721 -4.79 43.23 19.53
CA PRO A 721 -5.61 42.88 20.68
C PRO A 721 -6.68 43.95 20.87
N LEU A 722 -7.92 43.54 21.08
CA LEU A 722 -8.92 44.42 21.69
C LEU A 722 -8.33 44.93 23.02
N PRO A 723 -8.46 46.24 23.32
CA PRO A 723 -7.90 46.79 24.55
C PRO A 723 -8.50 46.08 25.76
N ASP A 724 -7.66 45.90 26.77
CA ASP A 724 -7.95 45.25 28.04
C ASP A 724 -9.34 45.66 28.59
N PRO A 725 -10.22 44.73 29.03
CA PRO A 725 -11.50 45.08 29.64
C PRO A 725 -11.37 46.03 30.86
N GLU A 726 -10.21 46.06 31.53
CA GLU A 726 -9.92 47.06 32.57
C GLU A 726 -9.76 48.48 31.98
N HIS A 727 -9.16 48.61 30.80
CA HIS A 727 -9.05 49.89 30.08
C HIS A 727 -10.40 50.37 29.55
N ALA A 728 -11.26 49.47 29.05
CA ALA A 728 -12.62 49.82 28.63
C ALA A 728 -13.46 50.34 29.81
N SER A 729 -13.37 49.68 30.97
CA SER A 729 -14.03 50.12 32.21
C SER A 729 -13.54 51.48 32.69
N ALA A 730 -12.22 51.72 32.63
CA ALA A 730 -11.63 53.02 32.99
C ALA A 730 -12.02 54.16 32.00
N GLN A 731 -12.27 53.83 30.73
CA GLN A 731 -12.78 54.79 29.75
C GLN A 731 -14.27 55.11 29.94
N MET A 732 -15.11 54.11 30.22
CA MET A 732 -16.54 54.35 30.50
C MET A 732 -16.74 55.14 31.80
N ALA A 733 -15.98 54.84 32.85
CA ALA A 733 -15.98 55.62 34.09
C ALA A 733 -15.53 57.10 33.89
N ARG A 734 -14.72 57.38 32.85
CA ARG A 734 -14.35 58.76 32.45
C ARG A 734 -15.37 59.44 31.54
N LEU A 735 -16.26 58.68 30.90
CA LEU A 735 -17.30 59.17 29.99
C LEU A 735 -18.69 59.28 30.66
N GLY A 736 -18.85 58.76 31.88
CA GLY A 736 -20.09 58.89 32.65
C GLY A 736 -21.22 58.00 32.12
N ILE A 737 -20.89 56.78 31.68
CA ILE A 737 -21.83 55.71 31.27
C ILE A 737 -21.68 54.55 32.24
#